data_AF-A0A7W0GXV8-F1
#
_entry.id   AF-A0A7W0GXV8-F1
#
_cell.length_a   1.000
_cell.length_b   1.000
_cell.length_c   1.000
_cell.angle_alpha   90.00
_cell.angle_beta   90.00
_cell.angle_gamma   90.00
#
_symmetry.space_group_name_H-M   'P 1'
#
loop_
_entity.id
_entity.type
_entity.pdbx_description
1 polymer ?
#
loop_
_entity_poly.entity_id
_entity_poly.type
_entity_poly.pdbx_seq_one_letter_code
_entity_poly.pdbx_strand_id
1 'polypeptide(L)'
;MPYRRLLRLAALTILVGAPTSFWLACGGGEGNLTDPDLGTIEITAATSGPEPDADGYAITIDGAGGRSIGPNGTLRVEGLESGTHVVGLSGAAPNCSVADQGSAAIDVVRGSTVSVRFAVDCRATTGAVQITTSTGPNADADGYSLLFDGVERQPIGVGETVILSGLSPGGHTVGLSGLAANCRIEGDNPRAVTVVAGETTPVGISAACDPPPPLTGTLRVITATSGADPDPDGFRFRIDEAQEQPVGANATVSVTGLAAGPHTVRLLDLAANCTVTGDDLLSITVAAGATVDVSYAIACSAATGELRVTTRTTGSPRDADGYELGIDGGAAQPIGSNASLTLDGLSVGPHDVTLQGLAPECQVQGEASRTVAVAASATTTVTFEVICAAATGSLTGTITGLPDGADADVTVTGPNGYSQRLTETRTLDDLVPGEYTVAAAGVTAGGDPYAASPTTQSVTVTEGEVATATVTYARASTTSLNLRIDGLYLTQSVQTLTRGVALVEGRDGYLRVFTVANETNSTRPSVRVRLSRNGALLRTFTIAAEASTPTTVDEGLLSRSWNVDVPGALIQPGLEVVADVDPDDKVAETDETDNSYPASGEPLELEVRTASALRIMLVPVRQKANGFEGEVSAANSDRFLDVTRRLYPLPGYDAEVHDVYTTTTSNPLDADDSNGSWTEILNEILALQTAEAGGSGRHYYGVVRAPAGARLDGIGYLDLPAAMGYDDPSDGGRVLAHELGHNWGRLHSACGNPGDVDRDYPHANGLIGVYGFDVPGGRLKGPAHPDIMGYCRDSWISDFNYKAVLGYRARHYPEAAQLVAAEQRCILVWGRIVGGRAILEPAFEVVTRPSLPPRGGPYSVAGYADDGTRLFELSFEGVAVADGRRGGRHFAFAVPLDDAAASRLGTLRLAGPGVQAVAESPAASLRRTGAGTDSVSIRPAAGGAALQWDAAVHPMIMVRDAGTGQVLSFARGGRVEVRATGGDLELVASDGVRSWSTRRSVSGR
;
A
#
# COMPACT_ATOMS: atom_id res chain seq x y z
N MET A 1 -26.06 65.55 -13.59
CA MET A 1 -27.41 65.33 -14.16
C MET A 1 -27.38 64.06 -15.01
N PRO A 2 -28.50 63.31 -15.21
CA PRO A 2 -29.78 63.40 -14.49
C PRO A 2 -30.51 62.04 -14.18
N TYR A 3 -31.26 62.01 -13.06
CA TYR A 3 -32.67 61.54 -12.86
C TYR A 3 -33.23 60.24 -13.50
N ARG A 4 -34.13 59.46 -12.84
CA ARG A 4 -35.57 59.76 -12.53
C ARG A 4 -36.15 58.70 -11.52
N ARG A 5 -37.43 58.62 -11.06
CA ARG A 5 -38.57 59.48 -10.57
C ARG A 5 -39.79 58.51 -10.31
N LEU A 6 -40.82 58.69 -9.45
CA LEU A 6 -41.12 59.54 -8.26
C LEU A 6 -42.47 59.09 -7.59
N LEU A 7 -42.55 59.10 -6.24
CA LEU A 7 -43.69 59.58 -5.38
C LEU A 7 -45.15 58.96 -5.40
N ARG A 8 -45.64 58.57 -4.18
CA ARG A 8 -46.86 59.06 -3.43
C ARG A 8 -48.34 58.55 -3.56
N LEU A 9 -48.88 58.16 -2.39
CA LEU A 9 -50.07 58.62 -1.60
C LEU A 9 -51.56 58.18 -1.85
N ALA A 10 -52.20 57.73 -0.74
CA ALA A 10 -53.62 57.80 -0.29
C ALA A 10 -54.78 57.03 -0.97
N ALA A 11 -55.58 56.27 -0.17
CA ALA A 11 -56.94 56.68 0.32
C ALA A 11 -57.84 55.54 0.90
N LEU A 12 -58.40 55.76 2.11
CA LEU A 12 -59.82 55.59 2.55
C LEU A 12 -60.64 54.25 2.45
N THR A 13 -61.47 54.00 3.49
CA THR A 13 -62.94 53.63 3.47
C THR A 13 -63.46 52.27 4.10
N ILE A 14 -64.04 52.37 5.31
CA ILE A 14 -65.33 51.80 5.88
C ILE A 14 -65.74 50.29 5.70
N LEU A 15 -66.06 49.60 6.82
CA LEU A 15 -67.39 48.99 7.19
C LEU A 15 -67.31 48.34 8.61
N VAL A 16 -68.01 48.82 9.66
CA VAL A 16 -69.43 48.63 10.11
C VAL A 16 -69.65 47.42 11.05
N GLY A 17 -70.19 47.69 12.25
CA GLY A 17 -70.50 46.68 13.29
C GLY A 17 -71.06 47.24 14.62
N ALA A 18 -72.13 48.05 14.57
CA ALA A 18 -73.02 48.33 15.72
C ALA A 18 -74.13 47.24 15.77
N PRO A 19 -75.01 47.08 16.80
CA PRO A 19 -75.46 48.04 17.83
C PRO A 19 -75.55 47.41 19.26
N THR A 20 -76.24 47.89 20.32
CA THR A 20 -77.10 49.06 20.59
C THR A 20 -77.03 49.40 22.08
N SER A 21 -77.04 50.67 22.45
CA SER A 21 -77.27 51.10 23.84
C SER A 21 -78.76 51.16 24.16
N PHE A 22 -79.16 50.89 25.42
CA PHE A 22 -80.42 51.40 25.99
C PHE A 22 -80.11 52.50 27.02
N TRP A 23 -80.99 53.49 27.10
CA TRP A 23 -80.76 54.77 27.79
C TRP A 23 -81.47 54.88 29.14
N LEU A 24 -81.11 55.94 29.88
CA LEU A 24 -81.84 56.61 30.98
C LEU A 24 -81.80 55.98 32.40
N ALA A 25 -81.06 56.65 33.29
CA ALA A 25 -81.69 57.58 34.25
C ALA A 25 -80.66 58.61 34.79
N CYS A 26 -81.08 59.86 35.00
CA CYS A 26 -80.27 60.92 35.62
C CYS A 26 -80.38 60.86 37.16
N GLY A 27 -79.38 61.37 37.91
CA GLY A 27 -79.48 61.31 39.38
C GLY A 27 -78.63 62.19 40.30
N GLY A 28 -77.57 62.88 39.84
CA GLY A 28 -76.90 63.96 40.61
C GLY A 28 -76.11 63.60 41.88
N GLY A 29 -75.15 64.47 42.24
CA GLY A 29 -74.40 64.42 43.51
C GLY A 29 -72.88 64.48 43.31
N GLU A 30 -72.28 65.66 43.50
CA GLU A 30 -70.82 65.79 43.58
C GLU A 30 -70.29 65.12 44.85
N GLY A 31 -69.27 64.27 44.72
CA GLY A 31 -68.73 63.50 45.83
C GLY A 31 -67.39 62.85 45.51
N ASN A 32 -66.31 63.63 45.67
CA ASN A 32 -64.93 63.22 45.91
C ASN A 32 -64.35 62.03 45.10
N LEU A 33 -63.42 62.32 44.17
CA LEU A 33 -62.52 61.30 43.61
C LEU A 33 -61.54 60.82 44.68
N THR A 34 -61.83 59.66 45.29
CA THR A 34 -60.82 58.86 45.99
C THR A 34 -60.16 57.93 44.98
N ASP A 35 -59.10 58.43 44.37
CA ASP A 35 -58.09 57.60 43.69
C ASP A 35 -57.54 56.60 44.72
N PRO A 36 -57.61 55.27 44.49
CA PRO A 36 -57.27 54.29 45.51
C PRO A 36 -55.80 54.43 45.93
N ASP A 37 -55.54 54.31 47.24
CA ASP A 37 -54.20 54.45 47.83
C ASP A 37 -53.35 53.20 47.55
N LEU A 38 -52.90 53.05 46.31
CA LEU A 38 -52.19 51.86 45.84
C LEU A 38 -50.65 51.97 45.96
N GLY A 39 -50.00 50.83 46.21
CA GLY A 39 -48.54 50.64 46.19
C GLY A 39 -48.12 49.35 45.46
N THR A 40 -46.84 49.01 45.57
CA THR A 40 -46.21 47.89 44.86
C THR A 40 -45.36 47.04 45.79
N ILE A 41 -45.40 45.71 45.61
CA ILE A 41 -44.45 44.78 46.24
C ILE A 41 -43.52 44.20 45.16
N GLU A 42 -42.23 44.13 45.45
CA GLU A 42 -41.22 43.43 44.64
C GLU A 42 -40.68 42.21 45.39
N ILE A 43 -41.04 41.02 44.92
CA ILE A 43 -40.65 39.73 45.52
C ILE A 43 -39.45 39.17 44.77
N THR A 44 -38.37 38.84 45.46
CA THR A 44 -37.22 38.13 44.88
C THR A 44 -37.02 36.77 45.56
N ALA A 45 -37.01 35.70 44.78
CA ALA A 45 -36.48 34.42 45.23
C ALA A 45 -34.95 34.42 45.07
N ALA A 46 -34.23 33.86 46.04
CA ALA A 46 -32.80 33.64 45.94
C ALA A 46 -32.47 32.22 46.42
N THR A 47 -32.11 31.36 45.48
CA THR A 47 -31.85 29.95 45.73
C THR A 47 -30.35 29.68 45.78
N SER A 48 -29.88 29.11 46.89
CA SER A 48 -28.53 28.60 47.10
C SER A 48 -28.49 27.07 47.12
N GLY A 49 -27.29 26.52 46.94
CA GLY A 49 -27.04 25.09 47.00
C GLY A 49 -26.85 24.42 45.63
N PRO A 50 -26.33 23.17 45.61
CA PRO A 50 -25.88 22.50 44.38
C PRO A 50 -27.00 21.96 43.48
N GLU A 51 -28.19 21.69 44.00
CA GLU A 51 -29.35 21.17 43.25
C GLU A 51 -30.57 22.10 43.46
N PRO A 52 -30.59 23.30 42.83
CA PRO A 52 -31.71 24.22 42.93
C PRO A 52 -32.96 23.67 42.24
N ASP A 53 -34.13 23.96 42.80
CA ASP A 53 -35.44 23.59 42.24
C ASP A 53 -35.62 24.15 40.83
N ALA A 54 -35.69 23.30 39.80
CA ALA A 54 -35.79 23.74 38.41
C ALA A 54 -37.19 24.24 38.02
N ASP A 55 -38.23 23.80 38.73
CA ASP A 55 -39.63 24.15 38.44
C ASP A 55 -40.00 25.54 39.01
N GLY A 56 -39.22 26.03 39.97
CA GLY A 56 -39.39 27.33 40.61
C GLY A 56 -40.51 27.31 41.67
N TYR A 57 -40.96 28.50 42.08
CA TYR A 57 -41.82 28.65 43.25
C TYR A 57 -43.13 29.38 42.92
N ALA A 58 -44.14 29.17 43.74
CA ALA A 58 -45.43 29.87 43.67
C ALA A 58 -45.56 30.90 44.80
N ILE A 59 -45.73 32.18 44.44
CA ILE A 59 -45.93 33.30 45.36
C ILE A 59 -47.42 33.60 45.51
N THR A 60 -47.94 33.53 46.72
CA THR A 60 -49.28 33.99 47.11
C THR A 60 -49.21 35.33 47.82
N ILE A 61 -50.27 36.14 47.73
CA ILE A 61 -50.44 37.37 48.52
C ILE A 61 -51.82 37.30 49.17
N ASP A 62 -51.87 37.44 50.50
CA ASP A 62 -53.07 37.32 51.35
C ASP A 62 -53.87 36.01 51.14
N GLY A 63 -53.17 34.94 50.75
CA GLY A 63 -53.78 33.66 50.41
C GLY A 63 -54.47 33.59 49.04
N ALA A 64 -54.47 34.68 48.26
CA ALA A 64 -54.96 34.68 46.89
C ALA A 64 -53.99 33.94 45.93
N GLY A 65 -54.55 33.45 44.82
CA GLY A 65 -53.94 32.44 43.94
C GLY A 65 -52.48 32.72 43.50
N GLY A 66 -51.67 31.66 43.54
CA GLY A 66 -50.22 31.74 43.37
C GLY A 66 -49.75 32.15 41.97
N ARG A 67 -48.73 33.02 41.92
CA ARG A 67 -48.00 33.44 40.72
C ARG A 67 -46.63 32.77 40.68
N SER A 68 -46.19 32.25 39.54
CA SER A 68 -44.89 31.60 39.43
C SER A 68 -43.72 32.61 39.48
N ILE A 69 -42.63 32.21 40.13
CA ILE A 69 -41.35 32.93 40.17
C ILE A 69 -40.22 31.91 39.98
N GLY A 70 -39.23 32.24 39.14
CA GLY A 70 -38.05 31.38 38.97
C GLY A 70 -37.16 31.34 40.22
N PRO A 71 -36.22 30.38 40.32
CA PRO A 71 -35.45 30.13 41.56
C PRO A 71 -34.59 31.31 42.02
N ASN A 72 -34.13 32.12 41.07
CA ASN A 72 -33.44 33.39 41.31
C ASN A 72 -34.16 34.56 40.62
N GLY A 73 -35.49 34.45 40.49
CA GLY A 73 -36.35 35.42 39.80
C GLY A 73 -36.83 36.54 40.71
N THR A 74 -37.29 37.62 40.06
CA THR A 74 -37.97 38.74 40.71
C THR A 74 -39.35 38.96 40.08
N LEU A 75 -40.38 39.09 40.91
CA LEU A 75 -41.77 39.31 40.54
C LEU A 75 -42.26 40.62 41.17
N ARG A 76 -42.75 41.56 40.35
CA ARG A 76 -43.45 42.76 40.84
C ARG A 76 -44.96 42.56 40.83
N VAL A 77 -45.62 43.04 41.88
CA VAL A 77 -47.08 43.10 42.01
C VAL A 77 -47.46 44.52 42.37
N GLU A 78 -48.04 45.22 41.38
CA GLU A 78 -48.51 46.59 41.48
C GLU A 78 -50.01 46.63 41.78
N GLY A 79 -50.49 47.75 42.34
CA GLY A 79 -51.92 47.99 42.52
C GLY A 79 -52.50 47.39 43.81
N LEU A 80 -51.69 47.24 44.86
CA LEU A 80 -52.11 46.74 46.18
C LEU A 80 -52.53 47.90 47.07
N GLU A 81 -53.64 47.78 47.79
CA GLU A 81 -54.13 48.80 48.74
C GLU A 81 -53.12 49.05 49.87
N SER A 82 -53.12 50.25 50.48
CA SER A 82 -52.21 50.52 51.60
C SER A 82 -52.62 49.75 52.86
N GLY A 83 -51.75 48.87 53.35
CA GLY A 83 -51.99 48.02 54.52
C GLY A 83 -50.94 46.92 54.66
N THR A 84 -51.11 46.06 55.67
CA THR A 84 -50.26 44.87 55.87
C THR A 84 -50.70 43.74 54.95
N HIS A 85 -49.83 43.31 54.04
CA HIS A 85 -50.02 42.15 53.17
C HIS A 85 -49.15 40.97 53.60
N VAL A 86 -49.67 39.75 53.53
CA VAL A 86 -48.91 38.53 53.80
C VAL A 86 -48.51 37.89 52.47
N VAL A 87 -47.22 37.95 52.14
CA VAL A 87 -46.64 37.26 50.99
C VAL A 87 -46.17 35.87 51.43
N GLY A 88 -46.59 34.83 50.72
CA GLY A 88 -46.14 33.44 50.92
C GLY A 88 -45.38 32.90 49.72
N LEU A 89 -44.34 32.10 49.94
CA LEU A 89 -43.65 31.30 48.94
C LEU A 89 -43.91 29.81 49.21
N SER A 90 -44.34 29.09 48.18
CA SER A 90 -44.70 27.68 48.24
C SER A 90 -44.22 26.92 47.00
N GLY A 91 -44.29 25.59 47.04
CA GLY A 91 -43.93 24.73 45.91
C GLY A 91 -42.46 24.30 45.84
N ALA A 92 -41.61 24.72 46.78
CA ALA A 92 -40.21 24.31 46.83
C ALA A 92 -40.05 22.78 46.94
N ALA A 93 -39.13 22.22 46.14
CA ALA A 93 -38.82 20.81 46.07
C ALA A 93 -38.39 20.21 47.43
N PRO A 94 -38.55 18.89 47.67
CA PRO A 94 -38.29 18.27 48.97
C PRO A 94 -36.84 18.37 49.49
N ASN A 95 -35.86 18.65 48.63
CA ASN A 95 -34.46 18.90 49.00
C ASN A 95 -34.17 20.38 49.33
N CYS A 96 -35.13 21.27 49.09
CA CYS A 96 -35.06 22.71 49.31
C CYS A 96 -35.76 23.13 50.61
N SER A 97 -35.15 24.08 51.32
CA SER A 97 -35.67 24.63 52.56
C SER A 97 -35.78 26.15 52.47
N VAL A 98 -36.94 26.71 52.80
CA VAL A 98 -37.20 28.16 52.75
C VAL A 98 -37.01 28.75 54.14
N ALA A 99 -36.22 29.81 54.26
CA ALA A 99 -36.04 30.52 55.52
C ALA A 99 -37.37 31.10 56.05
N ASP A 100 -37.48 31.23 57.38
CA ASP A 100 -38.57 31.90 58.09
C ASP A 100 -40.00 31.46 57.67
N GLN A 101 -40.17 30.14 57.50
CA GLN A 101 -41.42 29.47 57.10
C GLN A 101 -42.00 29.90 55.74
N GLY A 102 -41.21 30.58 54.89
CA GLY A 102 -41.65 30.97 53.56
C GLY A 102 -42.83 31.95 53.56
N SER A 103 -43.03 32.75 54.61
CA SER A 103 -44.03 33.82 54.59
C SER A 103 -43.53 35.10 55.28
N ALA A 104 -43.93 36.26 54.76
CA ALA A 104 -43.54 37.56 55.26
C ALA A 104 -44.73 38.53 55.24
N ALA A 105 -44.99 39.19 56.37
CA ALA A 105 -45.94 40.29 56.46
C ALA A 105 -45.22 41.61 56.12
N ILE A 106 -45.81 42.42 55.25
CA ILE A 106 -45.21 43.62 54.67
C ILE A 106 -46.24 44.76 54.67
N ASP A 107 -45.90 45.88 55.28
CA ASP A 107 -46.73 47.09 55.22
C ASP A 107 -46.48 47.85 53.91
N VAL A 108 -47.50 47.91 53.04
CA VAL A 108 -47.50 48.69 51.79
C VAL A 108 -48.09 50.07 52.06
N VAL A 109 -47.41 51.12 51.59
CA VAL A 109 -47.86 52.52 51.74
C VAL A 109 -48.02 53.16 50.36
N ARG A 110 -48.99 54.07 50.19
CA ARG A 110 -49.33 54.73 48.92
C ARG A 110 -48.09 55.16 48.13
N GLY A 111 -48.01 54.73 46.87
CA GLY A 111 -46.96 55.13 45.92
C GLY A 111 -45.55 54.62 46.24
N SER A 112 -45.38 53.76 47.26
CA SER A 112 -44.10 53.12 47.57
C SER A 112 -43.96 51.77 46.88
N THR A 113 -42.71 51.36 46.64
CA THR A 113 -42.36 49.98 46.29
C THR A 113 -41.60 49.37 47.46
N VAL A 114 -42.10 48.28 48.02
CA VAL A 114 -41.47 47.56 49.14
C VAL A 114 -40.97 46.21 48.65
N SER A 115 -39.72 45.86 48.98
CA SER A 115 -39.10 44.62 48.51
C SER A 115 -39.08 43.54 49.59
N VAL A 116 -39.37 42.31 49.21
CA VAL A 116 -39.22 41.11 50.04
C VAL A 116 -38.32 40.10 49.33
N ARG A 117 -37.49 39.40 50.11
CA ARG A 117 -36.60 38.37 49.58
C ARG A 117 -36.81 37.07 50.35
N PHE A 118 -37.09 35.99 49.63
CA PHE A 118 -37.07 34.64 50.18
C PHE A 118 -35.73 33.98 49.85
N ALA A 119 -35.02 33.55 50.88
CA ALA A 119 -33.85 32.69 50.75
C ALA A 119 -34.30 31.23 50.77
N VAL A 120 -33.91 30.47 49.75
CA VAL A 120 -34.16 29.03 49.64
C VAL A 120 -32.82 28.32 49.56
N ASP A 121 -32.57 27.35 50.44
CA ASP A 121 -31.33 26.57 50.44
C ASP A 121 -31.62 25.11 50.11
N CYS A 122 -31.06 24.63 49.00
CA CYS A 122 -31.30 23.31 48.44
C CYS A 122 -30.10 22.39 48.61
N ARG A 123 -30.31 21.21 49.19
CA ARG A 123 -29.25 20.23 49.43
C ARG A 123 -29.09 19.31 48.23
N ALA A 124 -27.86 18.84 47.98
CA ALA A 124 -27.62 17.76 47.03
C ALA A 124 -28.34 16.49 47.49
N THR A 125 -29.01 15.83 46.55
CA THR A 125 -29.58 14.50 46.71
C THR A 125 -28.70 13.43 46.06
N THR A 126 -27.79 13.83 45.17
CA THR A 126 -26.88 12.94 44.46
C THR A 126 -25.40 13.27 44.70
N GLY A 127 -24.52 12.29 44.47
CA GLY A 127 -23.06 12.44 44.51
C GLY A 127 -22.39 12.03 43.19
N ALA A 128 -21.06 11.97 43.20
CA ALA A 128 -20.26 11.57 42.05
C ALA A 128 -19.08 10.66 42.43
N VAL A 129 -18.55 9.93 41.44
CA VAL A 129 -17.30 9.15 41.54
C VAL A 129 -16.37 9.56 40.41
N GLN A 130 -15.11 9.82 40.72
CA GLN A 130 -14.04 10.09 39.75
C GLN A 130 -13.13 8.87 39.63
N ILE A 131 -13.17 8.17 38.50
CA ILE A 131 -12.38 6.98 38.23
C ILE A 131 -11.15 7.36 37.41
N THR A 132 -9.95 6.98 37.85
CA THR A 132 -8.70 7.17 37.10
C THR A 132 -8.04 5.81 36.86
N THR A 133 -7.67 5.53 35.62
CA THR A 133 -6.93 4.30 35.27
C THR A 133 -5.42 4.54 35.29
N SER A 134 -4.63 3.48 35.47
CA SER A 134 -3.19 3.50 35.20
C SER A 134 -2.72 2.13 34.71
N THR A 135 -1.64 2.09 33.91
CA THR A 135 -1.13 0.83 33.36
C THR A 135 0.38 0.91 33.15
N GLY A 136 1.07 -0.21 33.32
CA GLY A 136 2.49 -0.35 32.98
C GLY A 136 2.76 -0.34 31.47
N PRO A 137 4.03 -0.57 31.04
CA PRO A 137 4.35 -0.80 29.63
C PRO A 137 3.60 -2.03 29.07
N ASN A 138 3.39 -2.05 27.75
CA ASN A 138 2.48 -3.00 27.06
C ASN A 138 1.01 -2.83 27.46
N ALA A 139 0.60 -1.60 27.78
CA ALA A 139 -0.77 -1.27 28.12
C ALA A 139 -1.76 -1.62 27.00
N ASP A 140 -3.01 -1.84 27.40
CA ASP A 140 -4.08 -2.23 26.49
C ASP A 140 -4.34 -1.16 25.42
N ALA A 141 -4.34 -1.56 24.15
CA ALA A 141 -4.26 -0.62 23.03
C ALA A 141 -5.62 -0.02 22.64
N ASP A 142 -6.71 -0.75 22.92
CA ASP A 142 -8.10 -0.29 22.76
C ASP A 142 -8.72 0.22 24.07
N GLY A 143 -8.02 0.06 25.20
CA GLY A 143 -8.36 0.65 26.51
C GLY A 143 -9.14 -0.30 27.41
N TYR A 144 -10.05 0.24 28.22
CA TYR A 144 -10.87 -0.56 29.14
C TYR A 144 -12.35 -0.15 29.06
N SER A 145 -13.24 -1.05 29.45
CA SER A 145 -14.64 -0.72 29.71
C SER A 145 -14.87 -0.44 31.18
N LEU A 146 -15.54 0.67 31.52
CA LEU A 146 -15.90 0.99 32.90
C LEU A 146 -17.13 0.19 33.36
N LEU A 147 -17.00 -0.62 34.41
CA LEU A 147 -18.10 -1.25 35.13
C LEU A 147 -18.52 -0.38 36.32
N PHE A 148 -19.83 -0.12 36.46
CA PHE A 148 -20.41 0.49 37.66
C PHE A 148 -21.64 -0.31 38.10
N ASP A 149 -21.63 -0.81 39.34
CA ASP A 149 -22.62 -1.75 39.91
C ASP A 149 -22.86 -2.99 39.05
N GLY A 150 -21.77 -3.55 38.50
CA GLY A 150 -21.80 -4.71 37.61
C GLY A 150 -22.37 -4.43 36.21
N VAL A 151 -22.73 -3.18 35.90
CA VAL A 151 -23.21 -2.75 34.59
C VAL A 151 -22.11 -2.02 33.84
N GLU A 152 -21.83 -2.46 32.62
CA GLU A 152 -20.87 -1.83 31.70
C GLU A 152 -21.39 -0.47 31.21
N ARG A 153 -20.52 0.54 31.22
CA ARG A 153 -20.87 1.94 30.97
C ARG A 153 -20.25 2.45 29.67
N GLN A 154 -19.18 3.23 29.79
CA GLN A 154 -18.46 3.84 28.68
C GLN A 154 -17.01 3.34 28.69
N PRO A 155 -16.33 3.32 27.53
CA PRO A 155 -14.90 3.06 27.50
C PRO A 155 -14.15 4.13 28.31
N ILE A 156 -13.00 3.73 28.84
CA ILE A 156 -12.06 4.56 29.59
C ILE A 156 -10.64 4.13 29.19
N GLY A 157 -9.89 5.03 28.57
CA GLY A 157 -8.55 4.78 28.08
C GLY A 157 -7.52 4.60 29.20
N VAL A 158 -6.31 4.23 28.80
CA VAL A 158 -5.15 4.08 29.70
C VAL A 158 -4.69 5.46 30.20
N GLY A 159 -4.64 5.65 31.52
CA GLY A 159 -4.31 6.94 32.14
C GLY A 159 -5.47 7.95 32.13
N GLU A 160 -6.64 7.58 31.61
CA GLU A 160 -7.80 8.47 31.52
C GLU A 160 -8.49 8.63 32.88
N THR A 161 -9.18 9.75 33.05
CA THR A 161 -10.04 10.04 34.20
C THR A 161 -11.47 10.35 33.77
N VAL A 162 -12.43 9.61 34.32
CA VAL A 162 -13.87 9.73 34.07
C VAL A 162 -14.58 10.14 35.35
N ILE A 163 -15.60 11.01 35.26
CA ILE A 163 -16.49 11.33 36.38
C ILE A 163 -17.90 10.82 36.07
N LEU A 164 -18.45 10.00 36.98
CA LEU A 164 -19.86 9.59 36.99
C LEU A 164 -20.59 10.42 38.04
N SER A 165 -21.49 11.31 37.62
CA SER A 165 -22.28 12.20 38.49
C SER A 165 -23.76 11.78 38.54
N GLY A 166 -24.51 12.30 39.52
CA GLY A 166 -25.95 12.00 39.66
C GLY A 166 -26.22 10.65 40.34
N LEU A 167 -25.24 10.14 41.08
CA LEU A 167 -25.30 8.84 41.73
C LEU A 167 -26.04 8.93 43.07
N SER A 168 -26.80 7.89 43.41
CA SER A 168 -27.46 7.79 44.73
C SER A 168 -26.42 7.72 45.86
N PRO A 169 -26.65 8.36 47.02
CA PRO A 169 -25.77 8.18 48.17
C PRO A 169 -25.88 6.76 48.73
N GLY A 170 -24.74 6.09 48.93
CA GLY A 170 -24.73 4.67 49.34
C GLY A 170 -23.44 3.94 48.95
N GLY A 171 -23.44 2.62 49.16
CA GLY A 171 -22.36 1.74 48.72
C GLY A 171 -22.56 1.30 47.27
N HIS A 172 -21.54 1.46 46.45
CA HIS A 172 -21.48 1.13 45.03
C HIS A 172 -20.22 0.33 44.71
N THR A 173 -20.10 -0.16 43.49
CA THR A 173 -18.92 -0.89 43.00
C THR A 173 -18.44 -0.38 41.65
N VAL A 174 -17.12 -0.28 41.49
CA VAL A 174 -16.44 0.26 40.30
C VAL A 174 -15.39 -0.73 39.83
N GLY A 175 -15.44 -1.17 38.59
CA GLY A 175 -14.48 -2.10 38.02
C GLY A 175 -14.10 -1.77 36.58
N LEU A 176 -13.20 -2.58 36.02
CA LEU A 176 -12.87 -2.55 34.60
C LEU A 176 -13.11 -3.92 33.96
N SER A 177 -13.67 -3.92 32.75
CA SER A 177 -13.80 -5.06 31.84
C SER A 177 -13.10 -4.78 30.51
N GLY A 178 -13.12 -5.75 29.59
CA GLY A 178 -12.54 -5.59 28.25
C GLY A 178 -11.03 -5.79 28.16
N LEU A 179 -10.35 -6.15 29.25
CA LEU A 179 -8.90 -6.38 29.25
C LEU A 179 -8.47 -7.42 28.21
N ALA A 180 -7.44 -7.09 27.43
CA ALA A 180 -6.69 -8.02 26.62
C ALA A 180 -6.16 -9.20 27.43
N ALA A 181 -6.00 -10.35 26.78
CA ALA A 181 -5.69 -11.63 27.43
C ALA A 181 -4.34 -11.65 28.19
N ASN A 182 -3.47 -10.68 27.95
CA ASN A 182 -2.18 -10.49 28.62
C ASN A 182 -2.23 -9.48 29.78
N CYS A 183 -3.37 -8.82 30.03
CA CYS A 183 -3.57 -7.81 31.06
C CYS A 183 -4.38 -8.34 32.25
N ARG A 184 -4.04 -7.88 33.47
CA ARG A 184 -4.78 -8.14 34.72
C ARG A 184 -4.95 -6.85 35.53
N ILE A 185 -6.11 -6.68 36.17
CA ILE A 185 -6.29 -5.61 37.16
C ILE A 185 -5.52 -5.97 38.44
N GLU A 186 -4.86 -4.98 39.04
CA GLU A 186 -4.19 -5.13 40.33
C GLU A 186 -5.19 -4.86 41.47
N GLY A 187 -5.19 -5.72 42.48
CA GLY A 187 -6.14 -5.64 43.60
C GLY A 187 -7.57 -6.02 43.20
N ASP A 188 -8.55 -5.57 44.00
CA ASP A 188 -9.95 -5.95 43.80
C ASP A 188 -10.53 -5.36 42.50
N ASN A 189 -11.36 -6.16 41.81
CA ASN A 189 -12.13 -5.77 40.65
C ASN A 189 -13.48 -6.53 40.64
N PRO A 190 -14.64 -5.87 40.82
CA PRO A 190 -14.81 -4.44 41.08
C PRO A 190 -14.46 -4.05 42.52
N ARG A 191 -14.05 -2.79 42.72
CA ARG A 191 -13.74 -2.15 44.00
C ARG A 191 -15.00 -1.53 44.62
N ALA A 192 -15.17 -1.65 45.93
CA ALA A 192 -16.24 -0.96 46.65
C ALA A 192 -15.93 0.54 46.80
N VAL A 193 -16.92 1.40 46.59
CA VAL A 193 -16.86 2.85 46.80
C VAL A 193 -18.13 3.32 47.52
N THR A 194 -18.02 4.32 48.40
CA THR A 194 -19.18 4.95 49.03
C THR A 194 -19.41 6.32 48.42
N VAL A 195 -20.57 6.51 47.79
CA VAL A 195 -21.01 7.80 47.23
C VAL A 195 -21.64 8.63 48.34
N VAL A 196 -21.24 9.89 48.45
CA VAL A 196 -21.77 10.88 49.40
C VAL A 196 -22.43 12.02 48.60
N ALA A 197 -23.60 12.47 49.05
CA ALA A 197 -24.34 13.53 48.36
C ALA A 197 -23.53 14.84 48.33
N GLY A 198 -23.39 15.45 47.15
CA GLY A 198 -22.65 16.68 46.93
C GLY A 198 -21.12 16.53 46.87
N GLU A 199 -20.56 15.33 47.01
CA GLU A 199 -19.13 15.05 46.92
C GLU A 199 -18.76 14.22 45.69
N THR A 200 -17.51 14.33 45.25
CA THR A 200 -16.92 13.47 44.20
C THR A 200 -15.85 12.56 44.81
N THR A 201 -16.12 11.26 44.87
CA THR A 201 -15.22 10.27 45.48
C THR A 201 -14.18 9.77 44.46
N PRO A 202 -12.86 9.93 44.67
CA PRO A 202 -11.85 9.44 43.74
C PRO A 202 -11.58 7.93 43.90
N VAL A 203 -11.43 7.22 42.80
CA VAL A 203 -11.12 5.78 42.71
C VAL A 203 -10.04 5.55 41.66
N GLY A 204 -8.86 5.09 42.08
CA GLY A 204 -7.81 4.65 41.15
C GLY A 204 -7.93 3.15 40.86
N ILE A 205 -7.74 2.73 39.61
CA ILE A 205 -7.64 1.32 39.20
C ILE A 205 -6.40 1.14 38.32
N SER A 206 -5.45 0.29 38.76
CA SER A 206 -4.25 -0.04 37.99
C SER A 206 -4.36 -1.40 37.31
N ALA A 207 -3.78 -1.51 36.12
CA ALA A 207 -3.65 -2.73 35.34
C ALA A 207 -2.17 -3.06 35.08
N ALA A 208 -1.84 -4.35 35.09
CA ALA A 208 -0.52 -4.87 34.75
C ALA A 208 -0.64 -5.80 33.54
N CYS A 209 0.11 -5.52 32.48
CA CYS A 209 0.10 -6.28 31.24
C CYS A 209 1.45 -6.97 31.01
N ASP A 210 1.42 -8.28 30.87
CA ASP A 210 2.61 -9.07 30.52
C ASP A 210 2.84 -8.93 29.00
N PRO A 211 4.09 -8.88 28.50
CA PRO A 211 4.35 -8.78 27.06
C PRO A 211 3.94 -10.07 26.33
N PRO A 212 3.47 -9.99 25.06
CA PRO A 212 3.18 -11.18 24.28
C PRO A 212 4.44 -12.02 24.08
N PRO A 213 4.33 -13.37 24.07
CA PRO A 213 5.48 -14.23 23.86
C PRO A 213 6.08 -13.98 22.45
N PRO A 214 7.41 -13.81 22.34
CA PRO A 214 8.05 -13.49 21.06
C PRO A 214 7.88 -14.64 20.07
N LEU A 215 7.27 -14.38 18.91
CA LEU A 215 7.07 -15.38 17.85
C LEU A 215 8.36 -15.73 17.07
N THR A 216 9.47 -15.11 17.44
CA THR A 216 10.77 -15.21 16.78
C THR A 216 11.88 -15.49 17.81
N GLY A 217 12.93 -16.15 17.38
CA GLY A 217 14.15 -16.37 18.15
C GLY A 217 15.37 -15.67 17.54
N THR A 218 16.55 -16.06 18.01
CA THR A 218 17.84 -15.62 17.47
C THR A 218 18.66 -16.85 17.09
N LEU A 219 19.26 -16.84 15.91
CA LEU A 219 20.29 -17.80 15.52
C LEU A 219 21.66 -17.12 15.61
N ARG A 220 22.63 -17.79 16.22
CA ARG A 220 24.05 -17.40 16.16
C ARG A 220 24.80 -18.40 15.29
N VAL A 221 25.35 -17.93 14.17
CA VAL A 221 26.29 -18.69 13.36
C VAL A 221 27.69 -18.37 13.86
N ILE A 222 28.37 -19.38 14.38
CA ILE A 222 29.70 -19.32 14.98
C ILE A 222 30.65 -20.08 14.06
N THR A 223 31.77 -19.48 13.70
CA THR A 223 32.84 -20.11 12.92
C THR A 223 34.09 -20.24 13.79
N ALA A 224 34.74 -21.39 13.70
CA ALA A 224 36.00 -21.67 14.39
C ALA A 224 36.99 -22.27 13.39
N THR A 225 37.82 -21.42 12.80
CA THR A 225 38.83 -21.83 11.81
C THR A 225 40.17 -22.12 12.47
N SER A 226 40.72 -23.28 12.12
CA SER A 226 42.00 -23.80 12.61
C SER A 226 42.92 -24.17 11.45
N GLY A 227 44.23 -24.04 11.65
CA GLY A 227 45.24 -24.29 10.61
C GLY A 227 46.10 -23.07 10.31
N ALA A 228 46.94 -23.17 9.27
CA ALA A 228 47.98 -22.18 8.98
C ALA A 228 47.48 -21.01 8.13
N ASP A 229 46.78 -21.32 7.03
CA ASP A 229 46.33 -20.34 6.03
C ASP A 229 44.78 -20.27 6.02
N PRO A 230 44.16 -19.50 6.93
CA PRO A 230 42.71 -19.32 6.97
C PRO A 230 42.21 -18.44 5.82
N ASP A 231 40.93 -18.58 5.50
CA ASP A 231 40.29 -17.94 4.36
C ASP A 231 40.36 -16.39 4.40
N PRO A 232 40.94 -15.69 3.40
CA PRO A 232 41.16 -14.25 3.46
C PRO A 232 39.91 -13.36 3.31
N ASP A 233 38.93 -13.74 2.48
CA ASP A 233 37.68 -13.00 2.30
C ASP A 233 36.55 -13.47 3.24
N GLY A 234 36.73 -14.64 3.85
CA GLY A 234 35.90 -15.16 4.93
C GLY A 234 35.03 -16.32 4.45
N PHE A 235 33.82 -16.43 4.98
CA PHE A 235 32.83 -17.41 4.52
C PHE A 235 31.47 -16.76 4.35
N ARG A 236 30.55 -17.50 3.73
CA ARG A 236 29.13 -17.13 3.63
C ARG A 236 28.28 -18.16 4.35
N PHE A 237 27.15 -17.75 4.90
CA PHE A 237 26.12 -18.68 5.34
C PHE A 237 24.76 -18.31 4.77
N ARG A 238 23.94 -19.33 4.53
CA ARG A 238 22.55 -19.21 4.10
C ARG A 238 21.64 -19.84 5.16
N ILE A 239 20.50 -19.21 5.42
CA ILE A 239 19.41 -19.79 6.21
C ILE A 239 18.27 -20.06 5.23
N ASP A 240 17.85 -21.31 5.11
CA ASP A 240 16.87 -21.79 4.14
C ASP A 240 17.19 -21.32 2.71
N GLU A 241 16.20 -20.80 1.98
CA GLU A 241 16.35 -20.26 0.62
C GLU A 241 16.63 -18.74 0.59
N ALA A 242 16.98 -18.14 1.73
CA ALA A 242 17.25 -16.69 1.82
C ALA A 242 18.58 -16.27 1.17
N GLN A 243 18.83 -14.96 1.11
CA GLN A 243 20.09 -14.39 0.63
C GLN A 243 21.26 -14.70 1.57
N GLU A 244 22.44 -14.98 1.00
CA GLU A 244 23.66 -15.33 1.72
C GLU A 244 24.31 -14.17 2.47
N GLN A 245 24.63 -14.38 3.75
CA GLN A 245 25.24 -13.40 4.65
C GLN A 245 26.72 -13.74 4.92
N PRO A 246 27.61 -12.75 5.06
CA PRO A 246 29.02 -12.97 5.37
C PRO A 246 29.28 -13.30 6.84
N VAL A 247 30.27 -14.15 7.09
CA VAL A 247 30.81 -14.48 8.43
C VAL A 247 32.32 -14.71 8.32
N GLY A 248 33.11 -14.07 9.20
CA GLY A 248 34.58 -14.21 9.17
C GLY A 248 35.08 -15.56 9.68
N ALA A 249 36.39 -15.83 9.57
CA ALA A 249 36.97 -17.14 9.89
C ALA A 249 36.86 -17.57 11.37
N ASN A 250 36.83 -16.63 12.32
CA ASN A 250 36.67 -16.89 13.75
C ASN A 250 35.67 -15.89 14.35
N ALA A 251 34.43 -15.94 13.87
CA ALA A 251 33.42 -14.91 14.09
C ALA A 251 32.11 -15.47 14.67
N THR A 252 31.23 -14.58 15.10
CA THR A 252 29.85 -14.93 15.48
C THR A 252 28.91 -13.89 14.91
N VAL A 253 28.00 -14.31 14.03
CA VAL A 253 26.95 -13.47 13.46
C VAL A 253 25.62 -13.86 14.11
N SER A 254 24.91 -12.87 14.67
CA SER A 254 23.59 -13.08 15.28
C SER A 254 22.49 -12.61 14.33
N VAL A 255 21.66 -13.54 13.87
CA VAL A 255 20.43 -13.27 13.11
C VAL A 255 19.25 -13.27 14.08
N THR A 256 18.78 -12.08 14.43
CA THR A 256 17.62 -11.88 15.31
C THR A 256 16.32 -11.84 14.50
N GLY A 257 15.20 -12.16 15.13
CA GLY A 257 13.88 -12.08 14.47
C GLY A 257 13.58 -13.24 13.53
N LEU A 258 14.36 -14.32 13.57
CA LEU A 258 14.10 -15.55 12.81
C LEU A 258 12.85 -16.24 13.36
N ALA A 259 11.98 -16.76 12.50
CA ALA A 259 10.72 -17.38 12.91
C ALA A 259 10.93 -18.53 13.91
N ALA A 260 9.96 -18.77 14.80
CA ALA A 260 9.98 -19.97 15.63
C ALA A 260 9.57 -21.20 14.77
N GLY A 261 10.50 -22.13 14.57
CA GLY A 261 10.30 -23.28 13.69
C GLY A 261 11.59 -24.01 13.31
N PRO A 262 11.49 -25.06 12.48
CA PRO A 262 12.66 -25.72 11.88
C PRO A 262 13.29 -24.81 10.83
N HIS A 263 14.62 -24.75 10.82
CA HIS A 263 15.42 -24.02 9.84
C HIS A 263 16.60 -24.87 9.38
N THR A 264 17.01 -24.67 8.13
CA THR A 264 18.26 -25.18 7.58
C THR A 264 19.29 -24.05 7.53
N VAL A 265 20.53 -24.35 7.92
CA VAL A 265 21.65 -23.40 7.89
C VAL A 265 22.75 -24.07 7.10
N ARG A 266 23.32 -23.39 6.10
CA ARG A 266 24.43 -23.91 5.30
C ARG A 266 25.61 -22.95 5.31
N LEU A 267 26.82 -23.45 5.55
CA LEU A 267 28.06 -22.71 5.31
C LEU A 267 28.50 -22.92 3.84
N LEU A 268 28.96 -21.84 3.23
CA LEU A 268 29.28 -21.71 1.80
C LEU A 268 30.54 -20.83 1.66
N ASP A 269 31.07 -20.76 0.44
CA ASP A 269 32.21 -19.88 0.11
C ASP A 269 33.44 -20.23 0.96
N LEU A 270 33.96 -21.45 0.78
CA LEU A 270 35.22 -21.90 1.38
C LEU A 270 36.31 -21.97 0.31
N ALA A 271 37.46 -21.37 0.57
CA ALA A 271 38.68 -21.53 -0.21
C ALA A 271 39.10 -23.00 -0.31
N ALA A 272 39.76 -23.34 -1.41
CA ALA A 272 40.09 -24.72 -1.78
C ALA A 272 41.01 -25.46 -0.78
N ASN A 273 41.72 -24.74 0.10
CA ASN A 273 42.55 -25.31 1.17
C ASN A 273 41.81 -25.48 2.51
N CYS A 274 40.55 -25.04 2.61
CA CYS A 274 39.71 -25.09 3.80
C CYS A 274 38.58 -26.12 3.67
N THR A 275 38.25 -26.80 4.77
CA THR A 275 37.18 -27.80 4.82
C THR A 275 36.37 -27.70 6.12
N VAL A 276 35.04 -27.85 6.04
CA VAL A 276 34.20 -28.01 7.23
C VAL A 276 34.45 -29.38 7.85
N THR A 277 34.78 -29.40 9.13
CA THR A 277 34.96 -30.63 9.91
C THR A 277 33.60 -31.09 10.46
N GLY A 278 32.80 -31.72 9.60
CA GLY A 278 31.42 -32.13 9.89
C GLY A 278 30.51 -31.88 8.69
N ASP A 279 29.20 -31.79 8.94
CA ASP A 279 28.23 -31.40 7.93
C ASP A 279 28.29 -29.88 7.68
N ASP A 280 28.27 -29.49 6.41
CA ASP A 280 28.20 -28.10 5.96
C ASP A 280 26.76 -27.54 5.97
N LEU A 281 25.76 -28.44 5.99
CA LEU A 281 24.33 -28.16 6.07
C LEU A 281 23.74 -28.74 7.37
N LEU A 282 23.22 -27.89 8.24
CA LEU A 282 22.68 -28.26 9.54
C LEU A 282 21.18 -27.92 9.62
N SER A 283 20.38 -28.87 10.13
CA SER A 283 18.97 -28.63 10.47
C SER A 283 18.83 -28.34 11.95
N ILE A 284 18.20 -27.21 12.29
CA ILE A 284 17.95 -26.76 13.67
C ILE A 284 16.47 -26.47 13.88
N THR A 285 16.08 -26.27 15.13
CA THR A 285 14.77 -25.70 15.48
C THR A 285 14.98 -24.50 16.37
N VAL A 286 14.55 -23.32 15.93
CA VAL A 286 14.60 -22.08 16.71
C VAL A 286 13.31 -21.96 17.49
N ALA A 287 13.41 -21.87 18.82
CA ALA A 287 12.27 -21.63 19.68
C ALA A 287 12.02 -20.12 19.87
N ALA A 288 10.75 -19.77 20.02
CA ALA A 288 10.25 -18.46 20.44
C ALA A 288 11.10 -17.85 21.58
N GLY A 289 11.74 -16.71 21.34
CA GLY A 289 12.58 -15.98 22.31
C GLY A 289 13.92 -16.64 22.68
N ALA A 290 14.21 -17.85 22.18
CA ALA A 290 15.47 -18.53 22.45
C ALA A 290 16.60 -18.00 21.56
N THR A 291 17.84 -18.17 22.01
CA THR A 291 19.03 -18.10 21.15
C THR A 291 19.52 -19.52 20.89
N VAL A 292 19.72 -19.87 19.62
CA VAL A 292 20.29 -21.14 19.19
C VAL A 292 21.65 -20.86 18.57
N ASP A 293 22.69 -21.55 19.05
CA ASP A 293 24.04 -21.45 18.52
C ASP A 293 24.29 -22.60 17.54
N VAL A 294 24.78 -22.27 16.34
CA VAL A 294 25.25 -23.20 15.31
C VAL A 294 26.73 -22.94 15.09
N SER A 295 27.56 -23.95 15.36
CA SER A 295 29.02 -23.83 15.30
C SER A 295 29.59 -24.68 14.18
N TYR A 296 30.25 -24.04 13.22
CA TYR A 296 31.08 -24.70 12.21
C TYR A 296 32.54 -24.70 12.66
N ALA A 297 33.15 -25.89 12.67
CA ALA A 297 34.59 -26.04 12.80
C ALA A 297 35.20 -26.16 11.40
N ILE A 298 36.13 -25.27 11.05
CA ILE A 298 36.80 -25.26 9.74
C ILE A 298 38.28 -25.60 9.96
N ALA A 299 38.80 -26.50 9.12
CA ALA A 299 40.20 -26.88 9.09
C ALA A 299 40.81 -26.46 7.74
N CYS A 300 41.80 -25.56 7.78
CA CYS A 300 42.51 -25.07 6.61
C CYS A 300 43.96 -25.58 6.63
N SER A 301 44.38 -26.32 5.60
CA SER A 301 45.79 -26.67 5.43
C SER A 301 46.60 -25.46 4.99
N ALA A 302 47.90 -25.45 5.26
CA ALA A 302 48.81 -24.49 4.63
C ALA A 302 48.68 -24.64 3.10
N ALA A 303 48.27 -23.56 2.45
CA ALA A 303 48.17 -23.44 1.00
C ALA A 303 49.54 -23.16 0.37
N THR A 304 50.56 -22.84 1.18
CA THR A 304 51.90 -22.46 0.72
C THR A 304 53.07 -23.22 1.38
N GLY A 305 54.24 -23.14 0.73
CA GLY A 305 55.53 -23.67 1.17
C GLY A 305 56.71 -22.81 0.66
N GLU A 306 57.94 -23.30 0.81
CA GLU A 306 59.16 -22.59 0.41
C GLU A 306 59.92 -23.35 -0.68
N LEU A 307 60.53 -22.63 -1.63
CA LEU A 307 61.44 -23.18 -2.63
C LEU A 307 62.80 -22.50 -2.55
N ARG A 308 63.85 -23.29 -2.33
CA ARG A 308 65.23 -22.84 -2.35
C ARG A 308 65.93 -23.25 -3.65
N VAL A 309 66.26 -22.27 -4.47
CA VAL A 309 67.04 -22.45 -5.69
C VAL A 309 68.53 -22.22 -5.41
N THR A 310 69.40 -22.95 -6.10
CA THR A 310 70.86 -22.79 -6.05
C THR A 310 71.43 -22.86 -7.46
N THR A 311 72.43 -22.03 -7.76
CA THR A 311 73.15 -21.99 -9.04
C THR A 311 74.61 -22.34 -8.83
N ARG A 312 75.23 -22.99 -9.82
CA ARG A 312 76.66 -23.33 -9.85
C ARG A 312 77.20 -23.22 -11.26
N THR A 313 78.32 -22.53 -11.44
CA THR A 313 78.79 -22.16 -12.79
C THR A 313 80.26 -22.47 -13.02
N THR A 314 80.53 -23.05 -14.18
CA THR A 314 81.85 -23.43 -14.70
C THR A 314 82.07 -22.82 -16.09
N GLY A 315 83.31 -22.81 -16.59
CA GLY A 315 83.64 -22.15 -17.87
C GLY A 315 84.07 -20.68 -17.75
N SER A 316 84.33 -20.04 -18.89
CA SER A 316 84.83 -18.65 -19.03
C SER A 316 84.67 -18.12 -20.47
N PRO A 317 84.34 -16.83 -20.69
CA PRO A 317 83.88 -15.87 -19.70
C PRO A 317 82.65 -16.40 -18.95
N ARG A 318 82.53 -16.00 -17.68
CA ARG A 318 81.34 -16.30 -16.88
C ARG A 318 80.41 -15.12 -16.97
N ASP A 319 79.14 -15.43 -16.85
CA ASP A 319 78.10 -14.45 -16.66
C ASP A 319 78.46 -13.43 -15.57
N ALA A 320 78.37 -12.14 -15.92
CA ALA A 320 78.95 -11.04 -15.17
C ALA A 320 77.91 -10.33 -14.29
N ASP A 321 76.68 -10.22 -14.78
CA ASP A 321 75.49 -9.75 -14.08
C ASP A 321 74.73 -10.90 -13.39
N GLY A 322 74.89 -12.14 -13.86
CA GLY A 322 74.39 -13.35 -13.18
C GLY A 322 73.26 -13.99 -13.96
N TYR A 323 72.27 -14.56 -13.27
CA TYR A 323 71.11 -15.17 -13.92
C TYR A 323 69.83 -14.57 -13.40
N GLU A 324 68.75 -14.81 -14.11
CA GLU A 324 67.39 -14.51 -13.67
C GLU A 324 66.63 -15.80 -13.40
N LEU A 325 65.87 -15.82 -12.31
CA LEU A 325 65.04 -16.94 -11.90
C LEU A 325 63.56 -16.59 -12.09
N GLY A 326 62.92 -17.21 -13.09
CA GLY A 326 61.47 -17.19 -13.27
C GLY A 326 60.81 -18.37 -12.56
N ILE A 327 59.60 -18.15 -12.04
CA ILE A 327 58.71 -19.18 -11.48
C ILE A 327 57.35 -19.04 -12.17
N ASP A 328 56.82 -20.12 -12.75
CA ASP A 328 55.51 -20.19 -13.40
C ASP A 328 55.26 -19.12 -14.49
N GLY A 329 56.32 -18.64 -15.15
CA GLY A 329 56.25 -17.56 -16.13
C GLY A 329 56.08 -16.15 -15.53
N GLY A 330 56.18 -16.00 -14.20
CA GLY A 330 56.20 -14.72 -13.51
C GLY A 330 57.49 -13.92 -13.70
N ALA A 331 57.48 -12.65 -13.27
CA ALA A 331 58.62 -11.74 -13.39
C ALA A 331 59.88 -12.30 -12.69
N ALA A 332 60.97 -12.41 -13.45
CA ALA A 332 62.16 -13.10 -13.01
C ALA A 332 62.99 -12.27 -12.00
N GLN A 333 63.67 -12.96 -11.08
CA GLN A 333 64.45 -12.35 -10.00
C GLN A 333 65.95 -12.63 -10.17
N PRO A 334 66.84 -11.64 -9.95
CA PRO A 334 68.28 -11.86 -10.13
C PRO A 334 68.87 -12.81 -9.09
N ILE A 335 69.64 -13.79 -9.56
CA ILE A 335 70.39 -14.76 -8.77
C ILE A 335 71.82 -14.88 -9.32
N GLY A 336 72.83 -14.64 -8.48
CA GLY A 336 74.24 -14.67 -8.91
C GLY A 336 74.69 -16.05 -9.42
N SER A 337 75.77 -16.09 -10.21
CA SER A 337 76.19 -17.32 -10.91
C SER A 337 76.68 -18.49 -10.03
N ASN A 338 76.89 -18.26 -8.72
CA ASN A 338 77.16 -19.32 -7.73
C ASN A 338 76.45 -18.99 -6.40
N ALA A 339 75.14 -18.76 -6.45
CA ALA A 339 74.33 -18.24 -5.34
C ALA A 339 73.19 -19.19 -4.96
N SER A 340 72.43 -18.82 -3.93
CA SER A 340 71.19 -19.48 -3.56
C SER A 340 70.17 -18.46 -3.09
N LEU A 341 68.93 -18.63 -3.54
CA LEU A 341 67.78 -17.78 -3.24
C LEU A 341 66.66 -18.68 -2.70
N THR A 342 66.00 -18.25 -1.62
CA THR A 342 64.78 -18.90 -1.12
C THR A 342 63.59 -18.02 -1.50
N LEU A 343 62.53 -18.65 -1.97
CA LEU A 343 61.25 -18.05 -2.32
C LEU A 343 60.19 -18.62 -1.38
N ASP A 344 59.62 -17.75 -0.56
CA ASP A 344 58.64 -18.11 0.46
C ASP A 344 57.22 -17.85 -0.07
N GLY A 345 56.23 -18.61 0.41
CA GLY A 345 54.82 -18.36 0.08
C GLY A 345 54.37 -18.87 -1.30
N LEU A 346 55.13 -19.78 -1.94
CA LEU A 346 54.68 -20.45 -3.16
C LEU A 346 53.58 -21.46 -2.84
N SER A 347 52.60 -21.64 -3.72
CA SER A 347 51.50 -22.57 -3.50
C SER A 347 51.96 -24.03 -3.35
N VAL A 348 51.10 -24.89 -2.80
CA VAL A 348 51.37 -26.33 -2.73
C VAL A 348 51.02 -27.00 -4.05
N GLY A 349 52.02 -27.57 -4.71
CA GLY A 349 51.86 -28.18 -6.03
C GLY A 349 53.13 -28.10 -6.89
N PRO A 350 53.03 -28.55 -8.16
CA PRO A 350 54.11 -28.38 -9.13
C PRO A 350 54.28 -26.90 -9.52
N HIS A 351 55.50 -26.40 -9.42
CA HIS A 351 55.93 -25.08 -9.87
C HIS A 351 57.01 -25.22 -10.95
N ASP A 352 56.90 -24.47 -12.04
CA ASP A 352 57.87 -24.50 -13.14
C ASP A 352 58.98 -23.47 -12.91
N VAL A 353 60.12 -23.97 -12.46
CA VAL A 353 61.30 -23.19 -12.06
C VAL A 353 62.23 -23.03 -13.25
N THR A 354 62.37 -21.82 -13.77
CA THR A 354 63.15 -21.55 -14.99
C THR A 354 64.33 -20.63 -14.70
N LEU A 355 65.54 -21.08 -15.02
CA LEU A 355 66.74 -20.25 -14.99
C LEU A 355 66.97 -19.66 -16.40
N GLN A 356 66.95 -18.35 -16.49
CA GLN A 356 67.04 -17.57 -17.74
C GLN A 356 68.03 -16.39 -17.56
N GLY A 357 68.11 -15.51 -18.56
CA GLY A 357 69.06 -14.39 -18.52
C GLY A 357 70.53 -14.84 -18.58
N LEU A 358 70.80 -16.07 -19.02
CA LEU A 358 72.16 -16.56 -19.23
C LEU A 358 72.82 -15.76 -20.37
N ALA A 359 74.06 -15.35 -20.13
CA ALA A 359 74.96 -14.81 -21.13
C ALA A 359 75.04 -15.74 -22.36
N PRO A 360 75.28 -15.19 -23.56
CA PRO A 360 75.29 -15.94 -24.83
C PRO A 360 76.19 -17.17 -24.85
N GLU A 361 77.30 -17.10 -24.13
CA GLU A 361 78.27 -18.17 -23.92
C GLU A 361 77.82 -19.24 -22.89
N CYS A 362 76.85 -18.97 -22.04
CA CYS A 362 76.46 -19.82 -20.92
C CYS A 362 75.24 -20.72 -21.24
N GLN A 363 75.36 -22.01 -20.95
CA GLN A 363 74.27 -23.00 -21.08
C GLN A 363 74.06 -23.78 -19.77
N VAL A 364 72.79 -24.00 -19.41
CA VAL A 364 72.42 -24.88 -18.30
C VAL A 364 72.73 -26.34 -18.68
N GLN A 365 73.30 -27.12 -17.75
CA GLN A 365 73.39 -28.57 -17.91
C GLN A 365 72.02 -29.22 -17.66
N GLY A 366 71.48 -29.84 -18.71
CA GLY A 366 70.13 -30.39 -18.70
C GLY A 366 69.09 -29.31 -18.95
N GLU A 367 67.87 -29.53 -18.46
CA GLU A 367 66.76 -28.61 -18.70
C GLU A 367 66.90 -27.34 -17.85
N ALA A 368 66.77 -26.18 -18.52
CA ALA A 368 66.79 -24.85 -17.92
C ALA A 368 65.49 -24.50 -17.17
N SER A 369 64.37 -25.13 -17.55
CA SER A 369 63.12 -25.15 -16.81
C SER A 369 62.93 -26.51 -16.14
N ARG A 370 62.40 -26.54 -14.92
CA ARG A 370 62.17 -27.77 -14.13
C ARG A 370 60.93 -27.64 -13.27
N THR A 371 60.00 -28.58 -13.42
CA THR A 371 58.85 -28.70 -12.52
C THR A 371 59.29 -29.24 -11.16
N VAL A 372 59.06 -28.46 -10.10
CA VAL A 372 59.38 -28.81 -8.70
C VAL A 372 58.10 -28.79 -7.88
N ALA A 373 57.76 -29.91 -7.24
CA ALA A 373 56.62 -29.96 -6.33
C ALA A 373 56.97 -29.33 -4.97
N VAL A 374 56.41 -28.15 -4.68
CA VAL A 374 56.50 -27.49 -3.37
C VAL A 374 55.52 -28.15 -2.41
N ALA A 375 56.01 -28.54 -1.24
CA ALA A 375 55.21 -29.15 -0.18
C ALA A 375 54.82 -28.15 0.92
N ALA A 376 53.62 -28.34 1.48
CA ALA A 376 53.03 -27.48 2.49
C ALA A 376 53.97 -27.25 3.70
N SER A 377 54.23 -25.99 4.02
CA SER A 377 55.10 -25.57 5.14
C SER A 377 56.49 -26.22 5.18
N ALA A 378 57.06 -26.58 4.02
CA ALA A 378 58.38 -27.21 3.91
C ALA A 378 59.25 -26.55 2.84
N THR A 379 60.56 -26.49 3.09
CA THR A 379 61.55 -25.97 2.13
C THR A 379 62.00 -27.05 1.15
N THR A 380 61.58 -26.94 -0.10
CA THR A 380 62.03 -27.80 -1.21
C THR A 380 63.29 -27.19 -1.83
N THR A 381 64.26 -27.99 -2.32
CA THR A 381 65.52 -27.46 -2.89
C THR A 381 65.79 -27.96 -4.29
N VAL A 382 66.18 -27.06 -5.21
CA VAL A 382 66.60 -27.38 -6.58
C VAL A 382 67.93 -26.70 -6.91
N THR A 383 68.79 -27.35 -7.71
CA THR A 383 70.12 -26.83 -8.08
C THR A 383 70.34 -26.89 -9.59
N PHE A 384 70.69 -25.75 -10.19
CA PHE A 384 71.11 -25.63 -11.58
C PHE A 384 72.64 -25.59 -11.69
N GLU A 385 73.20 -26.37 -12.61
CA GLU A 385 74.62 -26.38 -12.96
C GLU A 385 74.75 -25.76 -14.36
N VAL A 386 75.73 -24.87 -14.59
CA VAL A 386 75.89 -24.06 -15.81
C VAL A 386 77.34 -24.15 -16.34
N ILE A 387 77.53 -24.18 -17.66
CA ILE A 387 78.83 -24.14 -18.34
C ILE A 387 78.86 -22.95 -19.31
N CYS A 388 79.95 -22.17 -19.34
CA CYS A 388 80.11 -21.07 -20.30
C CYS A 388 81.30 -21.23 -21.28
N ALA A 389 81.03 -21.09 -22.59
CA ALA A 389 81.96 -21.04 -23.75
C ALA A 389 81.29 -20.31 -24.96
N ALA A 390 82.03 -19.49 -25.71
CA ALA A 390 81.44 -18.53 -26.68
C ALA A 390 80.92 -19.10 -28.02
N ALA A 391 79.85 -18.48 -28.55
CA ALA A 391 78.95 -18.96 -29.61
C ALA A 391 78.34 -17.83 -30.50
N THR A 392 77.83 -18.13 -31.72
CA THR A 392 77.13 -17.18 -32.64
C THR A 392 75.93 -17.80 -33.38
N GLY A 393 74.96 -16.98 -33.85
CA GLY A 393 73.75 -17.37 -34.62
C GLY A 393 73.24 -16.29 -35.60
N SER A 394 72.01 -16.41 -36.13
CA SER A 394 71.42 -15.45 -37.11
C SER A 394 69.92 -15.16 -36.89
N LEU A 395 69.39 -14.06 -37.45
CA LEU A 395 67.97 -13.65 -37.41
C LEU A 395 67.47 -13.15 -38.78
N THR A 396 66.36 -13.71 -39.26
CA THR A 396 65.62 -13.20 -40.44
C THR A 396 64.43 -12.35 -40.02
N GLY A 397 64.45 -11.06 -40.36
CA GLY A 397 63.28 -10.19 -40.26
C GLY A 397 62.46 -10.25 -41.55
N THR A 398 61.31 -10.91 -41.52
CA THR A 398 60.34 -11.01 -42.61
C THR A 398 59.31 -9.88 -42.53
N ILE A 399 59.17 -9.13 -43.62
CA ILE A 399 58.27 -7.99 -43.76
C ILE A 399 57.25 -8.29 -44.87
N THR A 400 55.97 -8.12 -44.57
CA THR A 400 54.86 -8.40 -45.52
C THR A 400 53.76 -7.34 -45.44
N GLY A 401 52.87 -7.29 -46.44
CA GLY A 401 51.64 -6.48 -46.42
C GLY A 401 51.76 -5.02 -46.85
N LEU A 402 52.97 -4.53 -47.14
CA LEU A 402 53.17 -3.25 -47.84
C LEU A 402 53.03 -3.41 -49.37
N PRO A 403 52.60 -2.36 -50.09
CA PRO A 403 52.65 -2.33 -51.56
C PRO A 403 54.08 -2.42 -52.12
N ASP A 404 54.23 -2.99 -53.31
CA ASP A 404 55.52 -3.11 -54.01
C ASP A 404 56.27 -1.75 -54.08
N GLY A 405 57.49 -1.72 -53.55
CA GLY A 405 58.35 -0.53 -53.55
C GLY A 405 58.14 0.45 -52.40
N ALA A 406 57.35 0.11 -51.37
CA ALA A 406 57.26 0.88 -50.13
C ALA A 406 58.24 0.35 -49.06
N ASP A 407 59.06 1.24 -48.48
CA ASP A 407 59.95 0.92 -47.36
C ASP A 407 59.14 0.68 -46.07
N ALA A 408 59.46 -0.39 -45.36
CA ALA A 408 59.06 -0.56 -43.96
C ALA A 408 59.91 0.30 -43.00
N ASP A 409 59.44 0.44 -41.77
CA ASP A 409 60.20 1.09 -40.69
C ASP A 409 60.34 0.14 -39.50
N VAL A 410 61.18 -0.89 -39.70
CA VAL A 410 61.49 -1.91 -38.69
C VAL A 410 62.90 -1.71 -38.18
N THR A 411 63.08 -1.69 -36.86
CA THR A 411 64.38 -1.62 -36.19
C THR A 411 64.58 -2.86 -35.32
N VAL A 412 65.68 -3.56 -35.55
CA VAL A 412 66.11 -4.73 -34.78
C VAL A 412 67.23 -4.27 -33.83
N THR A 413 66.99 -4.37 -32.52
CA THR A 413 67.98 -4.12 -31.46
C THR A 413 68.26 -5.39 -30.66
N GLY A 414 69.48 -5.57 -30.18
CA GLY A 414 69.86 -6.79 -29.45
C GLY A 414 71.09 -6.61 -28.55
N PRO A 415 71.71 -7.72 -28.09
CA PRO A 415 72.79 -7.72 -27.11
C PRO A 415 73.99 -6.85 -27.53
N ASN A 416 74.75 -6.38 -26.54
CA ASN A 416 75.95 -5.54 -26.73
C ASN A 416 75.70 -4.23 -27.51
N GLY A 417 74.46 -3.72 -27.51
CA GLY A 417 74.09 -2.49 -28.23
C GLY A 417 73.94 -2.69 -29.74
N TYR A 418 73.72 -3.92 -30.21
CA TYR A 418 73.41 -4.19 -31.60
C TYR A 418 72.15 -3.42 -32.04
N SER A 419 72.20 -2.77 -33.20
CA SER A 419 71.06 -2.10 -33.80
C SER A 419 71.18 -2.10 -35.33
N GLN A 420 70.12 -2.49 -36.03
CA GLN A 420 69.99 -2.43 -37.50
C GLN A 420 68.56 -2.01 -37.89
N ARG A 421 68.43 -1.23 -38.95
CA ARG A 421 67.13 -0.86 -39.54
C ARG A 421 66.88 -1.69 -40.80
N LEU A 422 65.68 -2.26 -40.91
CA LEU A 422 65.21 -3.04 -42.04
C LEU A 422 64.08 -2.27 -42.76
N THR A 423 64.27 -2.04 -44.06
CA THR A 423 63.23 -1.48 -44.96
C THR A 423 62.55 -2.57 -45.79
N GLU A 424 63.16 -3.75 -45.89
CA GLU A 424 62.68 -4.94 -46.60
C GLU A 424 63.09 -6.22 -45.85
N THR A 425 62.57 -7.39 -46.28
CA THR A 425 62.89 -8.68 -45.66
C THR A 425 64.39 -9.00 -45.75
N ARG A 426 65.04 -9.30 -44.62
CA ARG A 426 66.49 -9.50 -44.56
C ARG A 426 66.93 -10.43 -43.42
N THR A 427 67.98 -11.22 -43.68
CA THR A 427 68.73 -11.98 -42.67
C THR A 427 69.93 -11.17 -42.15
N LEU A 428 70.17 -11.29 -40.84
CA LEU A 428 71.23 -10.69 -40.06
C LEU A 428 72.06 -11.82 -39.45
N ASP A 429 73.35 -11.91 -39.81
CA ASP A 429 74.25 -13.00 -39.43
C ASP A 429 75.29 -12.57 -38.38
N ASP A 430 76.04 -13.54 -37.87
CA ASP A 430 77.08 -13.38 -36.83
C ASP A 430 76.56 -12.67 -35.56
N LEU A 431 75.29 -12.92 -35.25
CA LEU A 431 74.62 -12.42 -34.07
C LEU A 431 75.09 -13.16 -32.82
N VAL A 432 75.19 -12.42 -31.73
CA VAL A 432 75.48 -12.98 -30.41
C VAL A 432 74.18 -13.60 -29.89
N PRO A 433 74.16 -14.88 -29.46
CA PRO A 433 72.94 -15.52 -28.98
C PRO A 433 72.26 -14.71 -27.86
N GLY A 434 70.94 -14.62 -27.87
CA GLY A 434 70.20 -13.78 -26.93
C GLY A 434 68.96 -13.14 -27.54
N GLU A 435 68.32 -12.26 -26.79
CA GLU A 435 67.06 -11.63 -27.16
C GLU A 435 67.26 -10.41 -28.07
N TYR A 436 66.59 -10.42 -29.23
CA TYR A 436 66.53 -9.30 -30.17
C TYR A 436 65.10 -8.73 -30.21
N THR A 437 64.94 -7.46 -29.88
CA THR A 437 63.68 -6.73 -30.03
C THR A 437 63.55 -6.20 -31.46
N VAL A 438 62.46 -6.55 -32.14
CA VAL A 438 62.08 -6.09 -33.47
C VAL A 438 60.92 -5.12 -33.32
N ALA A 439 61.21 -3.82 -33.31
CA ALA A 439 60.24 -2.74 -33.21
C ALA A 439 59.85 -2.23 -34.60
N ALA A 440 58.55 -2.11 -34.88
CA ALA A 440 58.00 -1.71 -36.17
C ALA A 440 57.06 -0.51 -36.03
N ALA A 441 57.38 0.58 -36.73
CA ALA A 441 56.54 1.78 -36.79
C ALA A 441 55.56 1.71 -37.99
N GLY A 442 54.43 2.40 -37.87
CA GLY A 442 53.49 2.59 -38.98
C GLY A 442 54.08 3.48 -40.08
N VAL A 443 53.74 3.18 -41.34
CA VAL A 443 54.27 3.87 -42.53
C VAL A 443 53.16 4.32 -43.46
N THR A 444 53.43 5.29 -44.34
CA THR A 444 52.48 5.76 -45.35
C THR A 444 52.95 5.35 -46.74
N ALA A 445 52.17 4.54 -47.45
CA ALA A 445 52.50 4.04 -48.79
C ALA A 445 51.39 4.42 -49.78
N GLY A 446 51.75 5.07 -50.88
CA GLY A 446 50.79 5.53 -51.91
C GLY A 446 49.80 6.61 -51.46
N GLY A 447 49.93 7.14 -50.24
CA GLY A 447 48.99 8.08 -49.61
C GLY A 447 48.09 7.45 -48.55
N ASP A 448 48.05 6.12 -48.45
CA ASP A 448 47.32 5.39 -47.40
C ASP A 448 48.24 5.08 -46.19
N PRO A 449 47.76 5.21 -44.95
CA PRO A 449 48.49 4.79 -43.75
C PRO A 449 48.42 3.28 -43.53
N TYR A 450 49.53 2.67 -43.14
CA TYR A 450 49.64 1.25 -42.78
C TYR A 450 50.18 1.11 -41.35
N ALA A 451 49.48 0.33 -40.53
CA ALA A 451 49.92 -0.05 -39.20
C ALA A 451 50.71 -1.37 -39.25
N ALA A 452 51.81 -1.43 -38.52
CA ALA A 452 52.57 -2.67 -38.32
C ALA A 452 51.91 -3.54 -37.25
N SER A 453 51.86 -4.85 -37.47
CA SER A 453 51.46 -5.84 -36.48
C SER A 453 52.44 -7.03 -36.45
N PRO A 454 53.00 -7.37 -35.27
CA PRO A 454 53.00 -6.56 -34.04
C PRO A 454 53.91 -5.32 -34.20
N THR A 455 53.65 -4.26 -33.43
CA THR A 455 54.49 -3.04 -33.39
C THR A 455 55.80 -3.23 -32.62
N THR A 456 55.89 -4.28 -31.79
CA THR A 456 57.14 -4.77 -31.21
C THR A 456 57.02 -6.27 -30.96
N GLN A 457 58.10 -7.01 -31.18
CA GLN A 457 58.21 -8.43 -30.82
C GLN A 457 59.65 -8.74 -30.39
N SER A 458 59.81 -9.58 -29.38
CA SER A 458 61.12 -10.14 -29.01
C SER A 458 61.32 -11.48 -29.69
N VAL A 459 62.52 -11.71 -30.21
CA VAL A 459 62.93 -12.97 -30.84
C VAL A 459 64.30 -13.38 -30.33
N THR A 460 64.38 -14.57 -29.75
CA THR A 460 65.64 -15.16 -29.29
C THR A 460 66.42 -15.72 -30.48
N VAL A 461 67.69 -15.35 -30.59
CA VAL A 461 68.66 -15.96 -31.49
C VAL A 461 69.46 -17.02 -30.71
N THR A 462 69.44 -18.26 -31.19
CA THR A 462 70.21 -19.38 -30.61
C THR A 462 71.52 -19.58 -31.37
N GLU A 463 72.54 -20.18 -30.73
CA GLU A 463 73.77 -20.63 -31.40
C GLU A 463 73.47 -21.52 -32.62
N GLY A 464 74.09 -21.20 -33.77
CA GLY A 464 74.02 -22.01 -34.99
C GLY A 464 72.65 -22.03 -35.70
N GLU A 465 71.63 -21.39 -35.14
CA GLU A 465 70.27 -21.34 -35.69
C GLU A 465 69.97 -20.02 -36.41
N VAL A 466 68.95 -20.04 -37.28
CA VAL A 466 68.39 -18.85 -37.91
C VAL A 466 67.00 -18.61 -37.33
N ALA A 467 66.90 -17.68 -36.40
CA ALA A 467 65.62 -17.23 -35.85
C ALA A 467 64.83 -16.44 -36.91
N THR A 468 63.50 -16.31 -36.75
CA THR A 468 62.65 -15.54 -37.68
C THR A 468 61.68 -14.65 -36.92
N ALA A 469 61.60 -13.38 -37.31
CA ALA A 469 60.62 -12.40 -36.84
C ALA A 469 59.73 -11.98 -38.01
N THR A 470 58.41 -11.94 -37.85
CA THR A 470 57.50 -11.51 -38.94
C THR A 470 56.74 -10.25 -38.55
N VAL A 471 56.90 -9.18 -39.34
CA VAL A 471 56.13 -7.94 -39.24
C VAL A 471 55.18 -7.87 -40.43
N THR A 472 53.88 -7.84 -40.16
CA THR A 472 52.85 -7.67 -41.19
C THR A 472 52.29 -6.26 -41.13
N TYR A 473 52.32 -5.54 -42.24
CA TYR A 473 51.66 -4.25 -42.37
C TYR A 473 50.25 -4.44 -42.93
N ALA A 474 49.27 -3.77 -42.33
CA ALA A 474 47.91 -3.68 -42.85
C ALA A 474 47.49 -2.22 -42.94
N ARG A 475 46.62 -1.87 -43.90
CA ARG A 475 46.07 -0.51 -43.99
C ARG A 475 45.36 -0.18 -42.68
N ALA A 476 45.71 0.93 -42.05
CA ALA A 476 45.13 1.32 -40.77
C ALA A 476 43.64 1.65 -40.93
N SER A 477 42.80 1.09 -40.05
CA SER A 477 41.35 1.38 -40.06
C SER A 477 41.09 2.78 -39.52
N THR A 478 40.12 3.48 -40.10
CA THR A 478 39.75 4.86 -39.73
C THR A 478 38.48 4.93 -38.87
N THR A 479 38.02 3.79 -38.36
CA THR A 479 36.79 3.69 -37.56
C THR A 479 37.00 4.23 -36.15
N SER A 480 36.17 5.21 -35.76
CA SER A 480 36.06 5.76 -34.41
C SER A 480 34.75 5.40 -33.70
N LEU A 481 33.80 4.78 -34.43
CA LEU A 481 32.47 4.46 -33.95
C LEU A 481 32.48 3.23 -33.04
N ASN A 482 31.76 3.30 -31.93
CA ASN A 482 31.33 2.17 -31.11
C ASN A 482 29.82 2.29 -30.89
N LEU A 483 29.11 1.19 -31.01
CA LEU A 483 27.76 0.97 -30.54
C LEU A 483 27.84 0.22 -29.20
N ARG A 484 26.73 0.15 -28.47
CA ARG A 484 26.48 -0.79 -27.37
C ARG A 484 25.02 -0.71 -26.97
N ILE A 485 24.53 -1.68 -26.21
CA ILE A 485 23.22 -1.58 -25.57
C ILE A 485 23.38 -1.05 -24.15
N ASP A 486 22.88 0.16 -23.90
CA ASP A 486 22.93 0.82 -22.58
C ASP A 486 21.90 0.20 -21.61
N GLY A 487 20.77 -0.25 -22.15
CA GLY A 487 19.77 -0.97 -21.38
C GLY A 487 18.59 -1.48 -22.20
N LEU A 488 17.73 -2.26 -21.55
CA LEU A 488 16.42 -2.66 -22.07
C LEU A 488 15.39 -2.77 -20.95
N TYR A 489 14.11 -2.66 -21.31
CA TYR A 489 13.01 -3.08 -20.44
C TYR A 489 11.80 -3.56 -21.24
N LEU A 490 10.99 -4.39 -20.60
CA LEU A 490 9.66 -4.78 -21.05
C LEU A 490 8.62 -4.02 -20.21
N THR A 491 7.63 -3.41 -20.86
CA THR A 491 6.56 -2.64 -20.19
C THR A 491 5.18 -3.13 -20.64
N GLN A 492 4.21 -3.16 -19.72
CA GLN A 492 2.81 -3.48 -20.01
C GLN A 492 1.87 -2.28 -19.78
N SER A 493 2.33 -1.28 -19.02
CA SER A 493 1.58 -0.07 -18.66
C SER A 493 2.53 1.04 -18.22
N VAL A 494 3.44 0.72 -17.29
CA VAL A 494 4.44 1.64 -16.74
C VAL A 494 5.69 0.86 -16.35
N GLN A 495 6.87 1.47 -16.51
CA GLN A 495 8.15 0.82 -16.22
C GLN A 495 9.22 1.86 -15.85
N THR A 496 10.27 1.45 -15.14
CA THR A 496 11.48 2.25 -14.94
C THR A 496 12.61 1.71 -15.81
N LEU A 497 13.59 2.56 -16.17
CA LEU A 497 14.78 2.11 -16.91
C LEU A 497 15.54 0.98 -16.19
N THR A 498 15.46 0.95 -14.85
CA THR A 498 16.00 -0.10 -13.97
C THR A 498 15.15 -1.37 -13.87
N ARG A 499 14.04 -1.48 -14.61
CA ARG A 499 13.07 -2.59 -14.60
C ARG A 499 12.40 -2.83 -13.23
N GLY A 500 12.20 -1.78 -12.45
CA GLY A 500 11.65 -1.83 -11.10
C GLY A 500 10.14 -2.00 -11.00
N VAL A 501 9.42 -2.26 -12.10
CA VAL A 501 8.00 -2.60 -12.12
C VAL A 501 7.82 -4.04 -12.61
N ALA A 502 7.27 -4.89 -11.75
CA ALA A 502 6.95 -6.27 -12.07
C ALA A 502 5.92 -6.39 -13.20
N LEU A 503 6.14 -7.35 -14.09
CA LEU A 503 5.24 -7.75 -15.16
C LEU A 503 4.13 -8.65 -14.61
N VAL A 504 2.95 -8.60 -15.24
CA VAL A 504 1.85 -9.53 -14.96
C VAL A 504 1.86 -10.65 -15.99
N GLU A 505 1.75 -11.89 -15.52
CA GLU A 505 1.65 -13.08 -16.36
C GLU A 505 0.52 -12.98 -17.41
N GLY A 506 0.78 -13.50 -18.61
CA GLY A 506 -0.24 -13.69 -19.66
C GLY A 506 -0.67 -12.40 -20.37
N ARG A 507 -0.14 -11.24 -19.98
CA ARG A 507 -0.53 -9.91 -20.48
C ARG A 507 0.50 -9.40 -21.49
N ASP A 508 0.04 -8.94 -22.65
CA ASP A 508 0.92 -8.41 -23.71
C ASP A 508 1.79 -7.24 -23.22
N GLY A 509 3.03 -7.20 -23.67
CA GLY A 509 4.00 -6.16 -23.33
C GLY A 509 4.71 -5.60 -24.55
N TYR A 510 5.40 -4.49 -24.35
CA TYR A 510 6.22 -3.81 -25.35
C TYR A 510 7.66 -3.77 -24.85
N LEU A 511 8.55 -4.45 -25.58
CA LEU A 511 9.98 -4.45 -25.28
C LEU A 511 10.64 -3.24 -25.93
N ARG A 512 11.52 -2.55 -25.20
CA ARG A 512 12.37 -1.47 -25.70
C ARG A 512 13.83 -1.77 -25.38
N VAL A 513 14.69 -1.70 -26.40
CA VAL A 513 16.15 -1.83 -26.28
C VAL A 513 16.80 -0.51 -26.68
N PHE A 514 17.68 0.01 -25.83
CA PHE A 514 18.31 1.31 -25.96
C PHE A 514 19.77 1.16 -26.37
N THR A 515 20.00 1.04 -27.68
CA THR A 515 21.35 1.07 -28.24
C THR A 515 21.83 2.51 -28.32
N VAL A 516 23.07 2.75 -27.92
CA VAL A 516 23.75 4.05 -28.02
C VAL A 516 25.04 3.93 -28.81
N ALA A 517 25.48 5.04 -29.40
CA ALA A 517 26.78 5.18 -30.06
C ALA A 517 27.69 6.14 -29.28
N ASN A 518 29.00 5.97 -29.36
CA ASN A 518 29.95 6.93 -28.79
C ASN A 518 29.97 8.29 -29.52
N GLU A 519 29.60 8.33 -30.81
CA GLU A 519 29.63 9.53 -31.64
C GLU A 519 28.41 9.70 -32.59
N THR A 520 28.27 10.91 -33.13
CA THR A 520 27.16 11.24 -34.06
C THR A 520 27.36 10.53 -35.39
N ASN A 521 26.40 9.68 -35.75
CA ASN A 521 26.53 8.75 -36.86
C ASN A 521 25.24 8.66 -37.70
N SER A 522 25.32 7.93 -38.82
CA SER A 522 24.20 7.61 -39.71
C SER A 522 23.84 6.12 -39.71
N THR A 523 24.46 5.32 -38.85
CA THR A 523 24.32 3.85 -38.80
C THR A 523 22.95 3.42 -38.29
N ARG A 524 22.52 2.23 -38.73
CA ARG A 524 21.17 1.69 -38.51
C ARG A 524 21.25 0.17 -38.27
N PRO A 525 21.95 -0.27 -37.21
CA PRO A 525 22.14 -1.69 -36.92
C PRO A 525 20.79 -2.37 -36.67
N SER A 526 20.72 -3.67 -36.95
CA SER A 526 19.66 -4.50 -36.39
C SER A 526 19.96 -4.85 -34.93
N VAL A 527 18.93 -5.04 -34.11
CA VAL A 527 19.06 -5.62 -32.77
C VAL A 527 18.39 -6.98 -32.75
N ARG A 528 19.11 -8.02 -32.33
CA ARG A 528 18.56 -9.36 -32.08
C ARG A 528 18.18 -9.47 -30.61
N VAL A 529 16.93 -9.82 -30.32
CA VAL A 529 16.49 -10.15 -28.95
C VAL A 529 16.16 -11.63 -28.89
N ARG A 530 16.63 -12.30 -27.85
CA ARG A 530 16.32 -13.70 -27.53
C ARG A 530 15.59 -13.73 -26.18
N LEU A 531 14.38 -14.28 -26.16
CA LEU A 531 13.62 -14.56 -24.95
C LEU A 531 13.74 -16.04 -24.63
N SER A 532 14.13 -16.38 -23.40
CA SER A 532 14.19 -17.75 -22.88
C SER A 532 13.40 -17.91 -21.60
N ARG A 533 13.27 -19.14 -21.11
CA ARG A 533 12.74 -19.46 -19.79
C ARG A 533 13.41 -20.72 -19.28
N ASN A 534 14.02 -20.67 -18.09
CA ASN A 534 14.80 -21.77 -17.53
C ASN A 534 15.88 -22.25 -18.53
N GLY A 535 16.55 -21.33 -19.21
CA GLY A 535 17.54 -21.60 -20.26
C GLY A 535 17.00 -22.12 -21.60
N ALA A 536 15.69 -22.39 -21.75
CA ALA A 536 15.10 -22.81 -23.01
C ALA A 536 14.66 -21.61 -23.87
N LEU A 537 15.22 -21.47 -25.08
CA LEU A 537 14.86 -20.41 -26.03
C LEU A 537 13.37 -20.50 -26.44
N LEU A 538 12.59 -19.46 -26.13
CA LEU A 538 11.18 -19.34 -26.49
C LEU A 538 10.99 -18.63 -27.83
N ARG A 539 11.71 -17.51 -28.03
CA ARG A 539 11.52 -16.64 -29.19
C ARG A 539 12.76 -15.81 -29.51
N THR A 540 13.06 -15.68 -30.80
CA THR A 540 13.99 -14.66 -31.31
C THR A 540 13.20 -13.59 -32.07
N PHE A 541 13.61 -12.33 -31.90
CA PHE A 541 13.20 -11.18 -32.69
C PHE A 541 14.44 -10.54 -33.32
N THR A 542 14.31 -10.04 -34.54
CA THR A 542 15.31 -9.18 -35.19
C THR A 542 14.62 -7.86 -35.52
N ILE A 543 15.04 -6.80 -34.85
CA ILE A 543 14.41 -5.48 -34.89
C ILE A 543 15.28 -4.57 -35.76
N ALA A 544 14.67 -3.89 -36.73
CA ALA A 544 15.37 -2.92 -37.59
C ALA A 544 15.33 -1.50 -36.98
N ALA A 545 16.38 -0.71 -37.21
CA ALA A 545 16.44 0.67 -36.74
C ALA A 545 15.58 1.63 -37.58
N GLU A 546 14.69 2.39 -36.93
CA GLU A 546 13.87 3.42 -37.58
C GLU A 546 14.65 4.70 -37.92
N ALA A 547 15.61 5.07 -37.07
CA ALA A 547 16.50 6.23 -37.22
C ALA A 547 17.96 5.81 -37.00
N SER A 548 18.90 6.78 -37.01
CA SER A 548 20.29 6.47 -36.65
C SER A 548 20.49 6.32 -35.15
N THR A 549 21.46 5.48 -34.75
CA THR A 549 21.76 5.19 -33.35
C THR A 549 22.05 6.48 -32.58
N PRO A 550 21.31 6.78 -31.50
CA PRO A 550 21.54 7.98 -30.69
C PRO A 550 22.84 7.88 -29.89
N THR A 551 23.37 9.01 -29.41
CA THR A 551 24.56 9.01 -28.54
C THR A 551 24.26 8.89 -27.03
N THR A 552 22.98 8.94 -26.67
CA THR A 552 22.47 8.82 -25.29
C THR A 552 21.10 8.15 -25.31
N VAL A 553 20.72 7.48 -24.22
CA VAL A 553 19.36 6.95 -24.05
C VAL A 553 18.33 8.09 -24.12
N ASP A 554 17.30 7.91 -24.94
CA ASP A 554 16.14 8.80 -25.01
C ASP A 554 14.87 7.95 -24.96
N GLU A 555 14.32 7.80 -23.76
CA GLU A 555 13.05 7.10 -23.57
C GLU A 555 11.86 7.82 -24.24
N GLY A 556 11.96 9.13 -24.50
CA GLY A 556 10.88 10.00 -24.98
C GLY A 556 10.49 9.80 -26.43
N LEU A 557 11.31 9.12 -27.23
CA LEU A 557 11.10 8.90 -28.66
C LEU A 557 11.23 7.42 -29.02
N LEU A 558 10.17 6.81 -29.57
CA LEU A 558 10.21 5.39 -29.97
C LEU A 558 11.25 5.13 -31.07
N SER A 559 11.47 6.08 -31.97
CA SER A 559 12.49 6.00 -33.02
C SER A 559 13.94 6.11 -32.51
N ARG A 560 14.15 6.28 -31.20
CA ARG A 560 15.46 6.24 -30.51
C ARG A 560 15.70 4.95 -29.75
N SER A 561 14.81 3.96 -29.87
CA SER A 561 14.95 2.63 -29.30
C SER A 561 14.50 1.55 -30.30
N TRP A 562 14.97 0.32 -30.12
CA TRP A 562 14.57 -0.84 -30.91
C TRP A 562 13.44 -1.51 -30.16
N ASN A 563 12.25 -1.52 -30.76
CA ASN A 563 11.02 -1.90 -30.06
C ASN A 563 10.31 -3.07 -30.73
N VAL A 564 9.64 -3.91 -29.93
CA VAL A 564 8.81 -5.01 -30.44
C VAL A 564 7.70 -5.39 -29.46
N ASP A 565 6.52 -5.73 -30.00
CA ASP A 565 5.43 -6.31 -29.23
C ASP A 565 5.78 -7.74 -28.78
N VAL A 566 5.62 -8.03 -27.50
CA VAL A 566 5.84 -9.33 -26.88
C VAL A 566 4.48 -9.90 -26.43
N PRO A 567 3.96 -10.94 -27.11
CA PRO A 567 2.70 -11.57 -26.73
C PRO A 567 2.72 -12.11 -25.31
N GLY A 568 1.63 -11.91 -24.58
CA GLY A 568 1.49 -12.29 -23.16
C GLY A 568 1.74 -13.78 -22.87
N ALA A 569 1.52 -14.65 -23.84
CA ALA A 569 1.84 -16.09 -23.74
C ALA A 569 3.35 -16.38 -23.56
N LEU A 570 4.24 -15.45 -23.95
CA LEU A 570 5.67 -15.53 -23.67
C LEU A 570 6.01 -15.01 -22.27
N ILE A 571 5.17 -14.11 -21.72
CA ILE A 571 5.37 -13.43 -20.44
C ILE A 571 4.74 -14.28 -19.32
N GLN A 572 5.58 -15.12 -18.71
CA GLN A 572 5.24 -15.99 -17.57
C GLN A 572 6.45 -16.01 -16.61
N PRO A 573 6.31 -16.47 -15.35
CA PRO A 573 7.41 -16.61 -14.40
C PRO A 573 8.66 -17.31 -14.98
N GLY A 574 9.84 -16.83 -14.60
CA GLY A 574 11.14 -17.28 -15.13
C GLY A 574 11.44 -16.79 -16.57
N LEU A 575 10.76 -15.76 -17.07
CA LEU A 575 11.10 -15.15 -18.37
C LEU A 575 12.47 -14.48 -18.30
N GLU A 576 13.35 -14.84 -19.23
CA GLU A 576 14.70 -14.29 -19.38
C GLU A 576 14.83 -13.55 -20.73
N VAL A 577 15.72 -12.57 -20.81
CA VAL A 577 16.02 -11.81 -22.04
C VAL A 577 17.50 -11.53 -22.21
N VAL A 578 18.02 -11.72 -23.43
CA VAL A 578 19.31 -11.17 -23.89
C VAL A 578 19.11 -10.45 -25.22
N ALA A 579 19.83 -9.35 -25.43
CA ALA A 579 19.81 -8.58 -26.66
C ALA A 579 21.23 -8.35 -27.19
N ASP A 580 21.38 -8.39 -28.52
CA ASP A 580 22.63 -8.16 -29.23
C ASP A 580 22.39 -7.04 -30.25
N VAL A 581 23.20 -5.98 -30.25
CA VAL A 581 23.26 -5.03 -31.38
C VAL A 581 24.20 -5.59 -32.45
N ASP A 582 23.91 -5.22 -33.69
CA ASP A 582 24.57 -5.65 -34.92
C ASP A 582 24.96 -7.15 -34.98
N PRO A 583 23.98 -8.05 -34.76
CA PRO A 583 24.18 -9.50 -34.59
C PRO A 583 24.77 -10.24 -35.81
N ASP A 584 25.00 -9.53 -36.91
CA ASP A 584 25.52 -10.02 -38.20
C ASP A 584 26.86 -9.36 -38.59
N ASP A 585 27.47 -8.51 -37.75
CA ASP A 585 28.77 -7.84 -37.97
C ASP A 585 28.86 -7.10 -39.33
N LYS A 586 28.11 -6.00 -39.44
CA LYS A 586 27.88 -5.19 -40.65
C LYS A 586 28.27 -3.73 -40.49
N VAL A 587 28.24 -3.20 -39.28
CA VAL A 587 28.76 -1.90 -38.88
C VAL A 587 30.15 -2.17 -38.34
N ALA A 588 31.19 -1.55 -38.92
CA ALA A 588 32.52 -1.67 -38.35
C ALA A 588 32.61 -0.81 -37.07
N GLU A 589 33.05 -1.42 -35.97
CA GLU A 589 33.14 -0.76 -34.66
C GLU A 589 34.58 -0.72 -34.10
N THR A 590 34.76 -0.13 -32.92
CA THR A 590 36.05 -0.13 -32.19
C THR A 590 36.16 -1.22 -31.13
N ASP A 591 35.04 -1.74 -30.65
CA ASP A 591 34.90 -2.83 -29.68
C ASP A 591 33.59 -3.59 -30.00
N GLU A 592 33.69 -4.89 -30.27
CA GLU A 592 32.54 -5.77 -30.52
C GLU A 592 32.08 -6.48 -29.24
N THR A 593 32.82 -6.34 -28.14
CA THR A 593 32.61 -7.12 -26.92
C THR A 593 31.54 -6.54 -25.99
N ASP A 594 31.18 -5.26 -26.15
CA ASP A 594 30.08 -4.59 -25.42
C ASP A 594 28.75 -4.52 -26.22
N ASN A 595 28.66 -5.22 -27.36
CA ASN A 595 27.47 -5.30 -28.20
C ASN A 595 26.32 -6.18 -27.64
N SER A 596 26.51 -6.82 -26.47
CA SER A 596 25.47 -7.63 -25.79
C SER A 596 24.90 -6.95 -24.53
N TYR A 597 23.61 -7.15 -24.25
CA TYR A 597 22.97 -6.81 -22.97
C TYR A 597 22.20 -7.98 -22.36
N PRO A 598 22.52 -8.40 -21.12
CA PRO A 598 23.66 -7.96 -20.30
C PRO A 598 25.03 -8.15 -20.98
N ALA A 599 26.03 -7.37 -20.57
CA ALA A 599 27.38 -7.42 -21.15
C ALA A 599 28.09 -8.77 -20.96
N SER A 600 27.61 -9.63 -20.06
CA SER A 600 28.06 -11.02 -19.93
C SER A 600 27.56 -11.94 -21.05
N GLY A 601 26.58 -11.52 -21.85
CA GLY A 601 25.86 -12.36 -22.81
C GLY A 601 24.86 -13.34 -22.18
N GLU A 602 24.82 -13.43 -20.84
CA GLU A 602 23.91 -14.30 -20.09
C GLU A 602 22.49 -13.71 -20.02
N PRO A 603 21.43 -14.51 -20.22
CA PRO A 603 20.04 -14.02 -20.15
C PRO A 603 19.67 -13.39 -18.80
N LEU A 604 19.08 -12.19 -18.86
CA LEU A 604 18.58 -11.46 -17.70
C LEU A 604 17.16 -11.90 -17.36
N GLU A 605 16.94 -12.43 -16.16
CA GLU A 605 15.58 -12.70 -15.66
C GLU A 605 14.77 -11.39 -15.47
N LEU A 606 13.50 -11.43 -15.83
CA LEU A 606 12.52 -10.36 -15.63
C LEU A 606 11.52 -10.77 -14.55
N GLU A 607 11.24 -9.88 -13.58
CA GLU A 607 10.23 -10.13 -12.55
C GLU A 607 8.83 -10.23 -13.19
N VAL A 608 8.32 -11.45 -13.37
CA VAL A 608 6.95 -11.74 -13.79
C VAL A 608 6.19 -12.35 -12.63
N ARG A 609 5.05 -11.73 -12.29
CA ARG A 609 4.17 -12.17 -11.20
C ARG A 609 2.83 -12.66 -11.73
N THR A 610 2.35 -13.74 -11.13
CA THR A 610 0.99 -14.25 -11.35
C THR A 610 -0.02 -13.33 -10.66
N ALA A 611 -1.25 -13.28 -11.16
CA ALA A 611 -2.29 -12.38 -10.66
C ALA A 611 -3.69 -12.88 -11.04
N SER A 612 -4.66 -12.69 -10.16
CA SER A 612 -6.06 -12.99 -10.46
C SER A 612 -6.69 -11.95 -11.40
N ALA A 613 -7.61 -12.40 -12.26
CA ALA A 613 -8.44 -11.52 -13.08
C ALA A 613 -9.37 -10.62 -12.22
N LEU A 614 -9.76 -9.46 -12.74
CA LEU A 614 -10.77 -8.61 -12.10
C LEU A 614 -12.17 -9.23 -12.28
N ARG A 615 -12.76 -9.75 -11.20
CA ARG A 615 -14.19 -10.10 -11.17
C ARG A 615 -15.03 -8.87 -10.83
N ILE A 616 -15.91 -8.46 -11.73
CA ILE A 616 -16.74 -7.26 -11.56
C ILE A 616 -18.19 -7.50 -12.03
N MET A 617 -19.13 -6.80 -11.40
CA MET A 617 -20.53 -6.68 -11.80
C MET A 617 -20.81 -5.22 -12.13
N LEU A 618 -21.22 -4.92 -13.36
CA LEU A 618 -21.67 -3.59 -13.76
C LEU A 618 -23.19 -3.52 -13.54
N VAL A 619 -23.64 -2.56 -12.73
CA VAL A 619 -25.04 -2.47 -12.29
C VAL A 619 -25.72 -1.27 -12.96
N PRO A 620 -26.67 -1.46 -13.89
CA PRO A 620 -27.46 -0.34 -14.42
C PRO A 620 -28.41 0.17 -13.34
N VAL A 621 -28.15 1.38 -12.82
CA VAL A 621 -28.94 1.98 -11.74
C VAL A 621 -30.04 2.87 -12.29
N ARG A 622 -31.30 2.53 -11.97
CA ARG A 622 -32.49 3.33 -12.28
C ARG A 622 -33.00 4.09 -11.05
N GLN A 623 -33.14 5.40 -11.17
CA GLN A 623 -33.66 6.29 -10.14
C GLN A 623 -35.18 6.40 -10.19
N LYS A 624 -35.89 5.99 -9.12
CA LYS A 624 -37.34 6.20 -8.98
C LYS A 624 -37.75 7.68 -9.03
N ALA A 625 -36.90 8.60 -8.58
CA ALA A 625 -37.20 10.02 -8.45
C ALA A 625 -37.42 10.76 -9.78
N ASN A 626 -36.75 10.33 -10.87
CA ASN A 626 -36.80 10.98 -12.19
C ASN A 626 -36.95 10.00 -13.36
N GLY A 627 -36.87 8.69 -13.11
CA GLY A 627 -36.92 7.63 -14.14
C GLY A 627 -35.64 7.48 -14.96
N PHE A 628 -34.54 8.17 -14.61
CA PHE A 628 -33.26 8.03 -15.29
C PHE A 628 -32.58 6.70 -14.94
N GLU A 629 -31.85 6.14 -15.89
CA GLU A 629 -31.25 4.81 -15.85
C GLU A 629 -29.88 4.90 -16.54
N GLY A 630 -28.83 4.37 -15.90
CA GLY A 630 -27.48 4.39 -16.48
C GLY A 630 -27.32 3.37 -17.60
N GLU A 631 -26.69 3.80 -18.70
CA GLU A 631 -26.54 2.96 -19.90
C GLU A 631 -25.36 1.97 -19.82
N VAL A 632 -25.61 0.78 -19.27
CA VAL A 632 -24.68 -0.36 -19.36
C VAL A 632 -25.38 -1.65 -19.79
N SER A 633 -24.68 -2.44 -20.60
CA SER A 633 -25.13 -3.71 -21.17
C SER A 633 -23.92 -4.58 -21.53
N ALA A 634 -24.10 -5.89 -21.74
CA ALA A 634 -23.02 -6.76 -22.21
C ALA A 634 -22.38 -6.30 -23.54
N ALA A 635 -23.11 -5.53 -24.36
CA ALA A 635 -22.61 -5.00 -25.63
C ALA A 635 -21.74 -3.74 -25.50
N ASN A 636 -21.73 -3.06 -24.34
CA ASN A 636 -20.93 -1.87 -24.09
C ASN A 636 -20.04 -1.96 -22.84
N SER A 637 -20.05 -3.09 -22.10
CA SER A 637 -19.27 -3.31 -20.88
C SER A 637 -17.76 -3.09 -21.08
N ASP A 638 -17.20 -3.54 -22.19
CA ASP A 638 -15.78 -3.38 -22.51
C ASP A 638 -15.36 -1.90 -22.57
N ARG A 639 -16.27 -0.99 -22.94
CA ARG A 639 -16.03 0.47 -22.97
C ARG A 639 -15.67 1.02 -21.58
N PHE A 640 -16.24 0.43 -20.53
CA PHE A 640 -15.96 0.83 -19.15
C PHE A 640 -14.69 0.17 -18.60
N LEU A 641 -14.27 -0.99 -19.15
CA LEU A 641 -13.19 -1.81 -18.59
C LEU A 641 -11.87 -1.75 -19.37
N ASP A 642 -11.88 -1.29 -20.62
CA ASP A 642 -10.67 -1.17 -21.47
C ASP A 642 -9.58 -0.31 -20.81
N VAL A 643 -9.94 0.89 -20.31
CA VAL A 643 -9.00 1.78 -19.60
C VAL A 643 -8.43 1.09 -18.36
N THR A 644 -9.28 0.48 -17.53
CA THR A 644 -8.88 -0.29 -16.35
C THR A 644 -7.89 -1.42 -16.70
N ARG A 645 -8.16 -2.16 -17.79
CA ARG A 645 -7.30 -3.25 -18.29
C ARG A 645 -5.95 -2.75 -18.83
N ARG A 646 -5.89 -1.53 -19.40
CA ARG A 646 -4.64 -0.92 -19.89
C ARG A 646 -3.77 -0.37 -18.77
N LEU A 647 -4.39 0.21 -17.74
CA LEU A 647 -3.69 0.84 -16.63
C LEU A 647 -3.22 -0.17 -15.57
N TYR A 648 -4.12 -0.99 -15.04
CA TYR A 648 -3.83 -1.74 -13.83
C TYR A 648 -3.17 -3.11 -14.08
N PRO A 649 -2.48 -3.67 -13.06
CA PRO A 649 -1.89 -5.02 -13.12
C PRO A 649 -2.98 -6.11 -13.15
N LEU A 650 -3.59 -6.30 -14.32
CA LEU A 650 -4.69 -7.24 -14.56
C LEU A 650 -4.38 -8.11 -15.79
N PRO A 651 -4.35 -9.45 -15.69
CA PRO A 651 -4.24 -10.30 -16.87
C PRO A 651 -5.51 -10.27 -17.73
N GLY A 652 -6.65 -9.92 -17.11
CA GLY A 652 -7.95 -9.80 -17.73
C GLY A 652 -9.03 -9.47 -16.71
N TYR A 653 -10.29 -9.55 -17.14
CA TYR A 653 -11.47 -9.37 -16.31
C TYR A 653 -12.54 -10.43 -16.64
N ASP A 654 -13.35 -10.72 -15.64
CA ASP A 654 -14.59 -11.48 -15.71
C ASP A 654 -15.72 -10.52 -15.32
N ALA A 655 -16.40 -10.01 -16.33
CA ALA A 655 -17.36 -8.92 -16.23
C ALA A 655 -18.78 -9.41 -16.50
N GLU A 656 -19.64 -9.25 -15.51
CA GLU A 656 -21.07 -9.50 -15.62
C GLU A 656 -21.82 -8.17 -15.64
N VAL A 657 -23.02 -8.17 -16.22
CA VAL A 657 -23.95 -7.03 -16.16
C VAL A 657 -25.21 -7.48 -15.43
N HIS A 658 -25.54 -6.75 -14.38
CA HIS A 658 -26.69 -7.01 -13.51
C HIS A 658 -28.00 -6.61 -14.22
N ASP A 659 -29.12 -7.20 -13.83
CA ASP A 659 -30.46 -6.66 -14.14
C ASP A 659 -30.58 -5.20 -13.65
N VAL A 660 -31.57 -4.43 -14.12
CA VAL A 660 -31.68 -3.01 -13.74
C VAL A 660 -32.05 -2.84 -12.27
N TYR A 661 -31.07 -2.45 -11.44
CA TYR A 661 -31.28 -2.12 -10.04
C TYR A 661 -32.04 -0.78 -9.92
N THR A 662 -33.25 -0.81 -9.36
CA THR A 662 -34.05 0.39 -9.13
C THR A 662 -33.84 0.91 -7.71
N THR A 663 -33.10 2.01 -7.56
CA THR A 663 -33.01 2.72 -6.29
C THR A 663 -34.31 3.49 -6.00
N THR A 664 -34.66 3.57 -4.72
CA THR A 664 -35.88 4.25 -4.25
C THR A 664 -35.61 5.47 -3.39
N THR A 665 -34.39 6.03 -3.49
CA THR A 665 -34.02 7.34 -2.97
C THR A 665 -35.05 8.41 -3.33
N SER A 666 -35.35 9.30 -2.36
CA SER A 666 -36.39 10.32 -2.50
C SER A 666 -36.00 11.46 -3.45
N ASN A 667 -34.70 11.76 -3.53
CA ASN A 667 -34.15 12.82 -4.37
C ASN A 667 -33.41 12.19 -5.57
N PRO A 668 -33.43 12.83 -6.74
CA PRO A 668 -32.58 12.43 -7.85
C PRO A 668 -31.11 12.74 -7.55
N LEU A 669 -30.18 12.07 -8.25
CA LEU A 669 -28.78 12.47 -8.26
C LEU A 669 -28.64 13.94 -8.69
N ASP A 670 -27.83 14.69 -7.94
CA ASP A 670 -27.42 16.05 -8.28
C ASP A 670 -25.94 16.10 -8.66
N ALA A 671 -25.41 17.30 -8.93
CA ALA A 671 -24.08 17.45 -9.49
C ALA A 671 -22.92 17.13 -8.54
N ASP A 672 -23.11 17.24 -7.21
CA ASP A 672 -22.02 17.35 -6.20
C ASP A 672 -22.29 16.53 -4.92
N ASP A 673 -23.28 15.63 -4.94
CA ASP A 673 -23.91 15.02 -3.75
C ASP A 673 -24.44 16.06 -2.73
N SER A 674 -24.95 17.18 -3.22
CA SER A 674 -25.45 18.26 -2.35
C SER A 674 -26.72 17.85 -1.59
N ASN A 675 -27.40 16.78 -2.03
CA ASN A 675 -28.58 16.21 -1.40
C ASN A 675 -28.37 14.84 -0.71
N GLY A 676 -27.19 14.21 -0.83
CA GLY A 676 -26.85 12.92 -0.21
C GLY A 676 -27.30 11.67 -1.00
N SER A 677 -27.80 11.81 -2.22
CA SER A 677 -28.29 10.67 -3.02
C SER A 677 -27.18 9.81 -3.61
N TRP A 678 -26.00 10.37 -3.92
CA TRP A 678 -24.86 9.56 -4.39
C TRP A 678 -24.36 8.66 -3.26
N THR A 679 -24.14 9.23 -2.07
CA THR A 679 -23.70 8.47 -0.89
C THR A 679 -24.76 7.45 -0.44
N GLU A 680 -26.06 7.74 -0.55
CA GLU A 680 -27.13 6.76 -0.29
C GLU A 680 -27.11 5.59 -1.29
N ILE A 681 -27.02 5.87 -2.59
CA ILE A 681 -26.99 4.84 -3.64
C ILE A 681 -25.71 4.01 -3.54
N LEU A 682 -24.56 4.61 -3.23
CA LEU A 682 -23.30 3.87 -3.00
C LEU A 682 -23.41 2.89 -1.80
N ASN A 683 -24.21 3.21 -0.78
CA ASN A 683 -24.49 2.27 0.32
C ASN A 683 -25.45 1.15 -0.13
N GLU A 684 -26.43 1.44 -0.99
CA GLU A 684 -27.25 0.41 -1.65
C GLU A 684 -26.41 -0.52 -2.55
N ILE A 685 -25.42 -0.02 -3.30
CA ILE A 685 -24.52 -0.85 -4.13
C ILE A 685 -23.59 -1.73 -3.26
N LEU A 686 -23.12 -1.24 -2.11
CA LEU A 686 -22.38 -2.07 -1.15
C LEU A 686 -23.25 -3.16 -0.51
N ALA A 687 -24.49 -2.82 -0.16
CA ALA A 687 -25.46 -3.78 0.35
C ALA A 687 -25.84 -4.85 -0.69
N LEU A 688 -25.97 -4.45 -1.97
CA LEU A 688 -26.15 -5.33 -3.12
C LEU A 688 -24.98 -6.32 -3.25
N GLN A 689 -23.75 -5.80 -3.31
CA GLN A 689 -22.52 -6.61 -3.33
C GLN A 689 -22.48 -7.60 -2.17
N THR A 690 -22.83 -7.16 -0.96
CA THR A 690 -22.82 -8.00 0.25
C THR A 690 -23.90 -9.10 0.19
N ALA A 691 -25.10 -8.76 -0.28
CA ALA A 691 -26.27 -9.64 -0.31
C ALA A 691 -26.23 -10.74 -1.39
N GLU A 692 -25.35 -10.61 -2.38
CA GLU A 692 -25.21 -11.51 -3.53
C GLU A 692 -23.82 -12.13 -3.65
N ALA A 693 -22.80 -11.34 -3.36
CA ALA A 693 -21.39 -11.64 -3.63
C ALA A 693 -20.50 -11.39 -2.39
N GLY A 694 -21.10 -11.36 -1.19
CA GLY A 694 -20.40 -11.27 0.09
C GLY A 694 -19.24 -12.26 0.16
N GLY A 695 -18.10 -11.83 0.70
CA GLY A 695 -16.86 -12.62 0.80
C GLY A 695 -16.25 -13.13 -0.53
N SER A 696 -16.89 -12.93 -1.70
CA SER A 696 -16.48 -13.58 -2.95
C SER A 696 -15.28 -12.94 -3.64
N GLY A 697 -15.02 -11.66 -3.39
CA GLY A 697 -14.04 -10.84 -4.10
C GLY A 697 -14.52 -10.27 -5.45
N ARG A 698 -15.81 -10.39 -5.82
CA ARG A 698 -16.38 -9.66 -6.98
C ARG A 698 -16.68 -8.20 -6.59
N HIS A 699 -16.17 -7.26 -7.37
CA HIS A 699 -16.48 -5.82 -7.25
C HIS A 699 -17.84 -5.50 -7.88
N TYR A 700 -18.56 -4.51 -7.35
CA TYR A 700 -19.81 -4.00 -7.91
C TYR A 700 -19.65 -2.52 -8.28
N TYR A 701 -19.98 -2.16 -9.51
CA TYR A 701 -19.90 -0.79 -10.01
C TYR A 701 -21.27 -0.31 -10.51
N GLY A 702 -21.86 0.64 -9.77
CA GLY A 702 -23.12 1.27 -10.15
C GLY A 702 -22.93 2.23 -11.33
N VAL A 703 -23.53 1.93 -12.47
CA VAL A 703 -23.59 2.84 -13.62
C VAL A 703 -24.86 3.66 -13.54
N VAL A 704 -24.72 4.98 -13.42
CA VAL A 704 -25.84 5.94 -13.35
C VAL A 704 -25.85 6.84 -14.58
N ARG A 705 -27.02 7.41 -14.89
CA ARG A 705 -27.09 8.45 -15.91
C ARG A 705 -26.46 9.74 -15.40
N ALA A 706 -25.54 10.32 -16.15
CA ALA A 706 -24.88 11.59 -15.79
C ALA A 706 -25.90 12.70 -15.44
N PRO A 707 -25.86 13.30 -14.24
CA PRO A 707 -26.73 14.42 -13.88
C PRO A 707 -26.32 15.69 -14.65
N ALA A 708 -27.29 16.56 -14.94
CA ALA A 708 -27.03 17.77 -15.71
C ALA A 708 -26.06 18.72 -14.96
N GLY A 709 -24.90 18.97 -15.56
CA GLY A 709 -23.86 19.81 -14.95
C GLY A 709 -23.10 19.15 -13.80
N ALA A 710 -22.95 17.82 -13.83
CA ALA A 710 -22.14 17.03 -12.90
C ALA A 710 -20.76 17.65 -12.64
N ARG A 711 -20.33 17.62 -11.38
CA ARG A 711 -18.96 17.95 -10.94
C ARG A 711 -18.37 16.89 -9.98
N LEU A 712 -19.17 15.89 -9.65
CA LEU A 712 -18.77 14.58 -9.14
C LEU A 712 -18.87 13.60 -10.31
N ASP A 713 -17.76 12.96 -10.67
CA ASP A 713 -17.67 12.03 -11.79
C ASP A 713 -18.10 10.61 -11.38
N GLY A 714 -17.55 10.16 -10.26
CA GLY A 714 -17.83 8.90 -9.58
C GLY A 714 -17.67 9.06 -8.08
N ILE A 715 -17.87 7.96 -7.36
CA ILE A 715 -17.70 7.89 -5.91
C ILE A 715 -17.47 6.42 -5.50
N GLY A 716 -16.51 6.18 -4.60
CA GLY A 716 -16.05 4.84 -4.24
C GLY A 716 -15.72 4.68 -2.77
N TYR A 717 -15.53 3.44 -2.33
CA TYR A 717 -14.97 3.16 -1.01
C TYR A 717 -13.47 2.87 -1.10
N LEU A 718 -12.76 3.30 -0.06
CA LEU A 718 -11.42 2.80 0.22
C LEU A 718 -11.52 1.34 0.75
N ASP A 719 -10.77 0.41 0.17
CA ASP A 719 -10.65 -0.99 0.60
C ASP A 719 -11.96 -1.81 0.67
N LEU A 720 -13.06 -1.38 0.02
CA LEU A 720 -14.27 -2.20 -0.17
C LEU A 720 -14.62 -2.39 -1.65
N PRO A 721 -15.26 -3.52 -2.03
CA PRO A 721 -15.51 -3.89 -3.42
C PRO A 721 -16.74 -3.20 -4.04
N ALA A 722 -16.97 -1.92 -3.76
CA ALA A 722 -18.11 -1.17 -4.28
C ALA A 722 -17.76 0.27 -4.71
N ALA A 723 -18.32 0.70 -5.83
CA ALA A 723 -18.14 2.01 -6.42
C ALA A 723 -19.33 2.37 -7.32
N MET A 724 -19.42 3.61 -7.78
CA MET A 724 -20.37 4.04 -8.82
C MET A 724 -19.87 5.24 -9.61
N GLY A 725 -20.39 5.43 -10.82
CA GLY A 725 -20.08 6.60 -11.65
C GLY A 725 -20.96 6.66 -12.89
N TYR A 726 -20.80 7.70 -13.71
CA TYR A 726 -21.73 7.96 -14.81
C TYR A 726 -21.51 7.12 -16.08
N ASP A 727 -22.50 7.16 -16.97
CA ASP A 727 -22.55 6.48 -18.27
C ASP A 727 -21.94 7.28 -19.45
N ASP A 728 -21.17 8.34 -19.19
CA ASP A 728 -20.56 9.18 -20.24
C ASP A 728 -19.66 8.34 -21.19
N PRO A 729 -19.93 8.35 -22.51
CA PRO A 729 -19.17 7.58 -23.49
C PRO A 729 -17.73 8.07 -23.72
N SER A 730 -17.39 9.28 -23.30
CA SER A 730 -16.07 9.87 -23.44
C SER A 730 -15.15 9.68 -22.22
N ASP A 731 -15.72 9.41 -21.04
CA ASP A 731 -14.95 9.44 -19.77
C ASP A 731 -15.30 8.34 -18.76
N GLY A 732 -16.45 7.66 -18.88
CA GLY A 732 -16.92 6.69 -17.88
C GLY A 732 -15.96 5.51 -17.60
N GLY A 733 -15.11 5.15 -18.58
CA GLY A 733 -14.04 4.15 -18.38
C GLY A 733 -12.84 4.67 -17.57
N ARG A 734 -12.52 5.98 -17.65
CA ARG A 734 -11.53 6.61 -16.74
C ARG A 734 -12.10 6.67 -15.33
N VAL A 735 -13.36 7.07 -15.18
CA VAL A 735 -14.04 7.14 -13.88
C VAL A 735 -14.04 5.76 -13.21
N LEU A 736 -14.47 4.70 -13.91
CA LEU A 736 -14.41 3.34 -13.36
C LEU A 736 -13.00 2.95 -12.92
N ALA A 737 -11.97 3.28 -13.71
CA ALA A 737 -10.58 3.03 -13.34
C ALA A 737 -10.12 3.83 -12.09
N HIS A 738 -10.60 5.06 -11.92
CA HIS A 738 -10.34 5.88 -10.73
C HIS A 738 -10.97 5.25 -9.48
N GLU A 739 -12.28 4.95 -9.52
CA GLU A 739 -13.01 4.39 -8.37
C GLU A 739 -12.50 3.00 -7.95
N LEU A 740 -12.09 2.16 -8.92
CA LEU A 740 -11.45 0.88 -8.60
C LEU A 740 -10.09 1.06 -7.92
N GLY A 741 -9.39 2.16 -8.18
CA GLY A 741 -8.19 2.54 -7.43
C GLY A 741 -8.48 2.70 -5.93
N HIS A 742 -9.57 3.40 -5.58
CA HIS A 742 -10.03 3.48 -4.18
C HIS A 742 -10.40 2.11 -3.62
N ASN A 743 -11.12 1.27 -4.38
CA ASN A 743 -11.43 -0.11 -3.96
C ASN A 743 -10.17 -1.00 -3.72
N TRP A 744 -8.99 -0.58 -4.18
CA TRP A 744 -7.68 -1.20 -3.93
C TRP A 744 -6.77 -0.33 -3.04
N GLY A 745 -7.36 0.54 -2.23
CA GLY A 745 -6.72 1.30 -1.16
C GLY A 745 -5.88 2.48 -1.63
N ARG A 746 -6.07 2.98 -2.85
CA ARG A 746 -5.36 4.17 -3.33
C ARG A 746 -6.06 5.43 -2.83
N LEU A 747 -5.27 6.40 -2.39
CA LEU A 747 -5.68 7.78 -2.14
C LEU A 747 -5.35 8.65 -3.38
N HIS A 748 -5.72 9.92 -3.36
CA HIS A 748 -5.57 10.78 -4.53
C HIS A 748 -4.13 11.21 -4.80
N SER A 749 -3.76 11.33 -6.08
CA SER A 749 -2.55 12.04 -6.49
C SER A 749 -2.83 13.54 -6.63
N ALA A 750 -1.83 14.40 -6.46
CA ALA A 750 -2.04 15.84 -6.30
C ALA A 750 -2.51 16.62 -7.57
N CYS A 751 -2.95 15.95 -8.64
CA CYS A 751 -3.35 16.62 -9.89
C CYS A 751 -4.84 16.96 -9.91
N GLY A 752 -5.18 18.23 -10.13
CA GLY A 752 -6.56 18.71 -10.27
C GLY A 752 -7.22 19.20 -8.97
N ASN A 753 -6.44 19.40 -7.91
CA ASN A 753 -6.89 19.79 -6.57
C ASN A 753 -7.90 18.83 -5.90
N PRO A 754 -7.66 17.51 -5.88
CA PRO A 754 -8.50 16.58 -5.12
C PRO A 754 -8.36 16.78 -3.60
N GLY A 755 -9.36 16.29 -2.86
CA GLY A 755 -9.25 16.10 -1.40
C GLY A 755 -8.36 14.89 -1.07
N ASP A 756 -8.02 14.70 0.20
CA ASP A 756 -7.40 13.46 0.72
C ASP A 756 -6.21 12.94 -0.11
N VAL A 757 -5.33 13.87 -0.51
CA VAL A 757 -4.12 13.59 -1.29
C VAL A 757 -3.19 12.67 -0.50
N ASP A 758 -2.74 11.60 -1.16
CA ASP A 758 -1.75 10.67 -0.65
C ASP A 758 -0.42 11.40 -0.38
N ARG A 759 0.02 11.36 0.88
CA ARG A 759 1.22 12.05 1.34
C ARG A 759 2.51 11.31 0.99
N ASP A 760 2.40 10.02 0.68
CA ASP A 760 3.52 9.15 0.32
C ASP A 760 3.71 9.07 -1.20
N TYR A 761 2.81 9.69 -1.98
CA TYR A 761 2.90 9.77 -3.44
C TYR A 761 4.16 10.52 -3.89
N PRO A 762 5.13 9.87 -4.55
CA PRO A 762 6.49 10.38 -4.70
C PRO A 762 6.64 11.44 -5.82
N HIS A 763 5.69 11.48 -6.75
CA HIS A 763 5.84 12.25 -7.99
C HIS A 763 5.15 13.63 -7.90
N ALA A 764 5.92 14.68 -8.15
CA ALA A 764 5.45 16.06 -8.01
C ALA A 764 4.19 16.35 -8.85
N ASN A 765 3.28 17.16 -8.29
CA ASN A 765 2.02 17.60 -8.92
C ASN A 765 1.04 16.47 -9.32
N GLY A 766 1.20 15.24 -8.79
CA GLY A 766 0.35 14.12 -9.16
C GLY A 766 0.59 13.60 -10.59
N LEU A 767 1.81 13.74 -11.10
CA LEU A 767 2.23 13.22 -12.40
C LEU A 767 2.75 11.78 -12.27
N ILE A 768 2.87 11.02 -13.35
CA ILE A 768 3.31 9.62 -13.30
C ILE A 768 4.81 9.43 -13.04
N GLY A 769 5.64 10.47 -13.25
CA GLY A 769 7.06 10.53 -12.88
C GLY A 769 8.03 9.66 -13.70
N VAL A 770 7.52 8.61 -14.34
CA VAL A 770 8.28 7.65 -15.18
C VAL A 770 7.57 7.41 -16.52
N TYR A 771 8.17 6.66 -17.44
CA TYR A 771 7.55 6.37 -18.73
C TYR A 771 6.50 5.25 -18.64
N GLY A 772 5.29 5.58 -19.12
CA GLY A 772 4.22 4.63 -19.41
C GLY A 772 4.15 4.27 -20.89
N PHE A 773 3.42 3.19 -21.20
CA PHE A 773 3.14 2.79 -22.57
C PHE A 773 1.76 2.13 -22.68
N ASP A 774 0.91 2.66 -23.55
CA ASP A 774 -0.36 2.06 -23.94
C ASP A 774 -0.10 0.97 -25.00
N VAL A 775 0.12 -0.27 -24.56
CA VAL A 775 0.47 -1.39 -25.46
C VAL A 775 -0.55 -1.57 -26.59
N PRO A 776 -1.88 -1.68 -26.34
CA PRO A 776 -2.85 -1.82 -27.43
C PRO A 776 -2.99 -0.58 -28.32
N GLY A 777 -2.65 0.61 -27.81
CA GLY A 777 -2.68 1.86 -28.58
C GLY A 777 -1.39 2.17 -29.33
N GLY A 778 -0.27 1.53 -29.00
CA GLY A 778 1.06 1.84 -29.52
C GLY A 778 1.58 3.22 -29.11
N ARG A 779 1.23 3.72 -27.92
CA ARG A 779 1.48 5.13 -27.52
C ARG A 779 2.30 5.25 -26.23
N LEU A 780 3.42 5.95 -26.33
CA LEU A 780 4.24 6.34 -25.18
C LEU A 780 3.53 7.40 -24.32
N LYS A 781 3.64 7.26 -23.01
CA LYS A 781 3.15 8.19 -21.99
C LYS A 781 4.35 8.74 -21.21
N GLY A 782 4.77 9.97 -21.50
CA GLY A 782 5.93 10.59 -20.83
C GLY A 782 5.66 10.92 -19.35
N PRO A 783 6.71 11.07 -18.51
CA PRO A 783 6.64 11.35 -17.07
C PRO A 783 5.71 12.47 -16.61
N ALA A 784 5.43 13.44 -17.49
CA ALA A 784 4.57 14.58 -17.22
C ALA A 784 3.06 14.32 -17.48
N HIS A 785 2.64 13.09 -17.78
CA HIS A 785 1.22 12.75 -17.76
C HIS A 785 0.70 12.75 -16.32
N PRO A 786 -0.56 13.17 -16.07
CA PRO A 786 -1.20 13.01 -14.77
C PRO A 786 -1.36 11.54 -14.39
N ASP A 787 -1.34 11.23 -13.09
CA ASP A 787 -1.70 9.92 -12.58
C ASP A 787 -3.23 9.72 -12.49
N ILE A 788 -3.69 8.49 -12.67
CA ILE A 788 -5.10 8.08 -12.70
C ILE A 788 -5.85 8.45 -11.41
N MET A 789 -5.16 8.51 -10.26
CA MET A 789 -5.76 8.92 -8.99
C MET A 789 -5.84 10.44 -8.82
N GLY A 790 -5.63 11.23 -9.88
CA GLY A 790 -5.93 12.66 -9.92
C GLY A 790 -7.19 12.96 -10.74
N TYR A 791 -7.67 14.20 -10.66
CA TYR A 791 -8.83 14.68 -11.45
C TYR A 791 -8.43 15.29 -12.82
N CYS A 792 -7.15 15.20 -13.18
CA CYS A 792 -6.65 15.68 -14.46
C CYS A 792 -7.02 14.72 -15.61
N ARG A 793 -7.42 15.26 -16.77
CA ARG A 793 -7.74 14.48 -17.97
C ARG A 793 -6.49 13.93 -18.66
N ASP A 794 -6.67 12.92 -19.52
CA ASP A 794 -5.59 12.13 -20.17
C ASP A 794 -4.59 11.51 -19.18
N SER A 795 -5.11 11.09 -18.02
CA SER A 795 -4.38 10.43 -16.95
C SER A 795 -3.88 9.03 -17.34
N TRP A 796 -2.76 8.63 -16.74
CA TRP A 796 -2.16 7.30 -16.88
C TRP A 796 -1.77 6.73 -15.51
N ILE A 797 -1.23 5.51 -15.44
CA ILE A 797 -0.83 4.90 -14.16
C ILE A 797 0.63 5.24 -13.83
N SER A 798 0.91 5.67 -12.59
CA SER A 798 2.27 5.74 -12.04
C SER A 798 2.78 4.37 -11.61
N ASP A 799 4.11 4.22 -11.53
CA ASP A 799 4.71 3.01 -10.98
C ASP A 799 4.34 2.80 -9.50
N PHE A 800 4.20 3.89 -8.73
CA PHE A 800 3.73 3.88 -7.34
C PHE A 800 2.35 3.22 -7.21
N ASN A 801 1.33 3.76 -7.90
CA ASN A 801 -0.02 3.21 -7.83
C ASN A 801 -0.12 1.81 -8.46
N TYR A 802 0.62 1.53 -9.53
CA TYR A 802 0.70 0.18 -10.12
C TYR A 802 1.23 -0.86 -9.13
N LYS A 803 2.37 -0.60 -8.49
CA LYS A 803 2.98 -1.49 -7.48
C LYS A 803 2.07 -1.69 -6.27
N ALA A 804 1.45 -0.62 -5.80
CA ALA A 804 0.57 -0.67 -4.64
C ALA A 804 -0.71 -1.49 -4.92
N VAL A 805 -1.31 -1.34 -6.11
CA VAL A 805 -2.45 -2.17 -6.55
C VAL A 805 -2.04 -3.63 -6.77
N LEU A 806 -0.89 -3.91 -7.39
CA LEU A 806 -0.36 -5.29 -7.52
C LEU A 806 -0.18 -5.95 -6.15
N GLY A 807 0.41 -5.22 -5.20
CA GLY A 807 0.57 -5.68 -3.82
C GLY A 807 -0.76 -5.86 -3.08
N TYR A 808 -1.72 -4.96 -3.25
CA TYR A 808 -3.07 -5.09 -2.69
C TYR A 808 -3.77 -6.35 -3.20
N ARG A 809 -3.79 -6.54 -4.52
CA ARG A 809 -4.47 -7.66 -5.18
C ARG A 809 -3.85 -9.00 -4.80
N ALA A 810 -2.52 -9.08 -4.71
CA ALA A 810 -1.82 -10.29 -4.27
C ALA A 810 -2.19 -10.71 -2.83
N ARG A 811 -2.48 -9.76 -1.93
CA ARG A 811 -2.90 -10.05 -0.55
C ARG A 811 -4.38 -10.43 -0.42
N HIS A 812 -5.26 -9.75 -1.14
CA HIS A 812 -6.71 -9.91 -0.98
C HIS A 812 -7.35 -10.92 -1.95
N TYR A 813 -6.71 -11.17 -3.09
CA TYR A 813 -7.22 -12.05 -4.15
C TYR A 813 -6.15 -13.07 -4.61
N PRO A 814 -5.54 -13.85 -3.70
CA PRO A 814 -4.54 -14.85 -4.06
C PRO A 814 -5.16 -15.95 -4.94
N GLU A 815 -4.37 -16.51 -5.85
CA GLU A 815 -4.84 -17.53 -6.81
C GLU A 815 -5.28 -18.82 -6.10
N ALA A 816 -4.68 -19.11 -4.95
CA ALA A 816 -5.04 -20.21 -4.06
C ALA A 816 -6.20 -19.90 -3.10
N ALA A 817 -7.13 -18.98 -3.44
CA ALA A 817 -8.33 -18.68 -2.65
C ALA A 817 -9.39 -19.81 -2.72
N GLN A 818 -8.99 -21.04 -2.39
CA GLN A 818 -9.84 -22.24 -2.26
C GLN A 818 -10.57 -22.31 -0.90
N LEU A 819 -10.47 -21.26 -0.07
CA LEU A 819 -11.18 -21.13 1.20
C LEU A 819 -12.06 -19.88 1.24
N VAL A 820 -12.81 -19.64 0.15
CA VAL A 820 -13.97 -18.74 0.25
C VAL A 820 -15.02 -19.44 1.10
N ALA A 821 -15.48 -18.80 2.17
CA ALA A 821 -16.52 -19.37 3.04
C ALA A 821 -17.76 -19.78 2.22
N ALA A 822 -18.37 -20.91 2.55
CA ALA A 822 -19.56 -21.38 1.83
C ALA A 822 -20.72 -20.39 1.98
N GLU A 823 -21.54 -20.29 0.93
CA GLU A 823 -22.81 -19.59 0.99
C GLU A 823 -23.70 -20.23 2.06
N GLN A 824 -24.25 -19.39 2.93
CA GLN A 824 -25.07 -19.80 4.06
C GLN A 824 -26.09 -18.71 4.39
N ARG A 825 -27.00 -19.02 5.31
CA ARG A 825 -27.95 -18.04 5.83
C ARG A 825 -27.21 -16.98 6.66
N CYS A 826 -27.38 -15.74 6.26
CA CYS A 826 -26.85 -14.57 6.91
C CYS A 826 -27.98 -13.55 7.08
N ILE A 827 -27.83 -12.65 8.05
CA ILE A 827 -28.59 -11.40 8.10
C ILE A 827 -27.73 -10.27 7.54
N LEU A 828 -28.27 -9.56 6.55
CA LEU A 828 -27.70 -8.35 5.98
C LEU A 828 -27.94 -7.19 6.97
N VAL A 829 -26.87 -6.68 7.56
CA VAL A 829 -26.88 -5.58 8.53
C VAL A 829 -26.06 -4.43 7.95
N TRP A 830 -26.71 -3.31 7.63
CA TRP A 830 -26.12 -2.26 6.80
C TRP A 830 -26.63 -0.87 7.18
N GLY A 831 -25.89 0.16 6.78
CA GLY A 831 -26.25 1.54 7.02
C GLY A 831 -25.08 2.51 6.96
N ARG A 832 -25.27 3.68 7.57
CA ARG A 832 -24.38 4.84 7.43
C ARG A 832 -24.40 5.75 8.65
N ILE A 833 -23.25 6.37 8.91
CA ILE A 833 -23.03 7.35 9.98
C ILE A 833 -22.64 8.65 9.28
N VAL A 834 -23.55 9.63 9.25
CA VAL A 834 -23.41 10.88 8.49
C VAL A 834 -23.78 12.06 9.38
N GLY A 835 -22.91 13.07 9.47
CA GLY A 835 -23.18 14.30 10.24
C GLY A 835 -23.54 14.09 11.72
N GLY A 836 -22.91 13.12 12.39
CA GLY A 836 -23.22 12.78 13.78
C GLY A 836 -24.55 12.05 13.97
N ARG A 837 -25.14 11.49 12.91
CA ARG A 837 -26.35 10.66 12.97
C ARG A 837 -26.06 9.27 12.45
N ALA A 838 -26.35 8.27 13.29
CA ALA A 838 -26.42 6.88 12.87
C ALA A 838 -27.74 6.60 12.13
N ILE A 839 -27.66 5.94 10.99
CA ILE A 839 -28.78 5.40 10.22
C ILE A 839 -28.50 3.90 10.05
N LEU A 840 -29.34 3.09 10.68
CA LEU A 840 -29.38 1.65 10.49
C LEU A 840 -30.52 1.36 9.51
N GLU A 841 -30.21 0.79 8.34
CA GLU A 841 -31.21 0.44 7.34
C GLU A 841 -31.89 -0.89 7.71
N PRO A 842 -33.13 -1.17 7.25
CA PRO A 842 -33.81 -2.42 7.54
C PRO A 842 -33.00 -3.65 7.14
N ALA A 843 -32.92 -4.61 8.06
CA ALA A 843 -32.15 -5.84 7.85
C ALA A 843 -32.95 -6.89 7.06
N PHE A 844 -32.23 -7.77 6.35
CA PHE A 844 -32.81 -8.84 5.51
C PHE A 844 -32.09 -10.16 5.72
N GLU A 845 -32.83 -11.26 5.79
CA GLU A 845 -32.27 -12.61 5.62
C GLU A 845 -31.83 -12.79 4.17
N VAL A 846 -30.60 -13.26 3.98
CA VAL A 846 -29.97 -13.49 2.67
C VAL A 846 -29.17 -14.80 2.69
N VAL A 847 -29.08 -15.45 1.53
CA VAL A 847 -28.13 -16.56 1.34
C VAL A 847 -26.93 -16.00 0.58
N THR A 848 -25.79 -15.89 1.27
CA THR A 848 -24.55 -15.31 0.73
C THR A 848 -23.37 -15.83 1.57
N ARG A 849 -22.13 -15.48 1.22
CA ARG A 849 -20.98 -15.85 2.07
C ARG A 849 -20.82 -14.81 3.19
N PRO A 850 -20.40 -15.23 4.39
CA PRO A 850 -20.15 -14.33 5.51
C PRO A 850 -19.27 -13.14 5.09
N SER A 851 -19.70 -11.94 5.45
CA SER A 851 -18.96 -10.70 5.20
C SER A 851 -18.99 -9.90 6.50
N LEU A 852 -17.93 -10.03 7.28
CA LEU A 852 -17.80 -9.45 8.63
C LEU A 852 -16.79 -8.30 8.61
N PRO A 853 -16.78 -7.40 9.61
CA PRO A 853 -15.78 -6.33 9.70
C PRO A 853 -14.35 -6.91 9.62
N PRO A 854 -13.48 -6.39 8.75
CA PRO A 854 -12.10 -6.88 8.65
C PRO A 854 -11.25 -6.48 9.86
N ARG A 855 -11.69 -5.45 10.61
CA ARG A 855 -11.11 -4.96 11.86
C ARG A 855 -12.22 -4.42 12.76
N GLY A 856 -12.02 -4.52 14.07
CA GLY A 856 -12.84 -3.82 15.06
C GLY A 856 -12.68 -2.29 14.95
N GLY A 857 -13.51 -1.55 15.68
CA GLY A 857 -13.45 -0.10 15.73
C GLY A 857 -14.49 0.50 16.68
N PRO A 858 -14.59 1.84 16.75
CA PRO A 858 -15.39 2.53 17.77
C PRO A 858 -16.90 2.40 17.61
N TYR A 859 -17.41 1.89 16.49
CA TYR A 859 -18.83 1.62 16.32
C TYR A 859 -19.11 0.14 16.58
N SER A 860 -20.26 -0.18 17.17
CA SER A 860 -20.73 -1.56 17.27
C SER A 860 -22.14 -1.72 16.73
N VAL A 861 -22.41 -2.88 16.12
CA VAL A 861 -23.76 -3.31 15.77
C VAL A 861 -24.05 -4.66 16.40
N ALA A 862 -25.12 -4.73 17.18
CA ALA A 862 -25.49 -5.90 17.97
C ALA A 862 -26.96 -6.27 17.79
N GLY A 863 -27.21 -7.56 17.65
CA GLY A 863 -28.55 -8.15 17.58
C GLY A 863 -28.95 -8.75 18.92
N TYR A 864 -30.20 -8.50 19.34
CA TYR A 864 -30.77 -8.98 20.59
C TYR A 864 -32.09 -9.71 20.34
N ALA A 865 -32.36 -10.76 21.12
CA ALA A 865 -33.65 -11.42 21.16
C ALA A 865 -34.70 -10.61 21.93
N ASP A 866 -35.99 -10.92 21.74
CA ASP A 866 -37.11 -10.29 22.48
C ASP A 866 -36.97 -10.41 24.02
N ASP A 867 -36.17 -11.36 24.52
CA ASP A 867 -35.88 -11.59 25.94
C ASP A 867 -34.64 -10.82 26.47
N GLY A 868 -34.00 -10.01 25.61
CA GLY A 868 -32.78 -9.27 25.92
C GLY A 868 -31.46 -10.03 25.71
N THR A 869 -31.50 -11.32 25.34
CA THR A 869 -30.27 -12.09 25.03
C THR A 869 -29.56 -11.49 23.82
N ARG A 870 -28.29 -11.09 23.96
CA ARG A 870 -27.43 -10.69 22.84
C ARG A 870 -27.12 -11.92 21.98
N LEU A 871 -27.52 -11.89 20.71
CA LEU A 871 -27.36 -12.97 19.73
C LEU A 871 -26.04 -12.83 18.94
N PHE A 872 -25.65 -11.59 18.61
CA PHE A 872 -24.36 -11.27 18.03
C PHE A 872 -23.97 -9.83 18.37
N GLU A 873 -22.68 -9.52 18.29
CA GLU A 873 -22.14 -8.17 18.30
C GLU A 873 -20.90 -8.10 17.42
N LEU A 874 -20.79 -7.02 16.63
CA LEU A 874 -19.68 -6.75 15.73
C LEU A 874 -19.21 -5.32 16.00
N SER A 875 -17.95 -5.16 16.39
CA SER A 875 -17.28 -3.85 16.40
C SER A 875 -16.67 -3.57 15.02
N PHE A 876 -16.67 -2.31 14.59
CA PHE A 876 -16.21 -1.90 13.26
C PHE A 876 -15.83 -0.42 13.22
N GLU A 877 -14.93 -0.06 12.31
CA GLU A 877 -14.53 1.35 12.12
C GLU A 877 -15.53 2.14 11.26
N GLY A 878 -16.21 1.45 10.33
CA GLY A 878 -17.09 2.05 9.31
C GLY A 878 -16.27 2.70 8.20
N VAL A 879 -16.54 2.39 6.95
CA VAL A 879 -15.64 2.74 5.83
C VAL A 879 -15.98 4.12 5.28
N ALA A 880 -14.95 4.96 5.14
CA ALA A 880 -15.07 6.28 4.55
C ALA A 880 -15.36 6.19 3.04
N VAL A 881 -16.15 7.13 2.56
CA VAL A 881 -16.46 7.29 1.14
C VAL A 881 -15.44 8.26 0.54
N ALA A 882 -14.62 7.78 -0.42
CA ALA A 882 -13.78 8.65 -1.24
C ALA A 882 -14.68 9.60 -2.05
N ASP A 883 -14.22 10.83 -2.31
CA ASP A 883 -14.97 11.89 -3.04
C ASP A 883 -16.28 12.38 -2.41
N GLY A 884 -16.69 11.77 -1.29
CA GLY A 884 -17.92 12.08 -0.56
C GLY A 884 -17.87 13.41 0.19
N ARG A 885 -18.33 14.49 -0.44
CA ARG A 885 -18.30 15.87 0.11
C ARG A 885 -19.02 16.09 1.44
N ARG A 886 -19.93 15.20 1.84
CA ARG A 886 -20.70 15.31 3.09
C ARG A 886 -19.98 14.74 4.30
N GLY A 887 -18.93 13.93 4.08
CA GLY A 887 -18.30 13.11 5.11
C GLY A 887 -19.25 12.03 5.65
N GLY A 888 -18.71 10.88 5.98
CA GLY A 888 -19.51 9.80 6.56
C GLY A 888 -18.79 8.46 6.51
N ARG A 889 -19.31 7.52 7.28
CA ARG A 889 -18.80 6.14 7.35
C ARG A 889 -19.94 5.17 7.10
N HIS A 890 -19.80 4.30 6.12
CA HIS A 890 -20.83 3.31 5.75
C HIS A 890 -20.40 1.91 6.17
N PHE A 891 -21.36 1.00 6.23
CA PHE A 891 -21.11 -0.42 6.46
C PHE A 891 -22.20 -1.29 5.80
N ALA A 892 -21.82 -2.50 5.45
CA ALA A 892 -22.73 -3.61 5.17
C ALA A 892 -22.03 -4.90 5.56
N PHE A 893 -22.72 -5.74 6.32
CA PHE A 893 -22.22 -7.03 6.80
C PHE A 893 -23.23 -8.12 6.48
N ALA A 894 -22.75 -9.29 6.07
CA ALA A 894 -23.53 -10.52 6.01
C ALA A 894 -23.15 -11.34 7.25
N VAL A 895 -23.96 -11.22 8.30
CA VAL A 895 -23.70 -11.82 9.61
C VAL A 895 -24.30 -13.23 9.65
N PRO A 896 -23.50 -14.30 9.84
CA PRO A 896 -24.03 -15.66 9.92
C PRO A 896 -24.93 -15.80 11.14
N LEU A 897 -26.13 -16.36 10.94
CA LEU A 897 -27.10 -16.53 12.01
C LEU A 897 -27.91 -17.80 11.73
N ASP A 898 -27.96 -18.71 12.71
CA ASP A 898 -28.78 -19.92 12.58
C ASP A 898 -30.28 -19.63 12.71
N ASP A 899 -31.12 -20.56 12.25
CA ASP A 899 -32.59 -20.40 12.26
C ASP A 899 -33.17 -20.14 13.66
N ALA A 900 -32.52 -20.64 14.72
CA ALA A 900 -32.97 -20.47 16.10
C ALA A 900 -32.65 -19.07 16.64
N ALA A 901 -31.48 -18.52 16.31
CA ALA A 901 -31.12 -17.15 16.60
C ALA A 901 -31.91 -16.14 15.72
N ALA A 902 -32.02 -16.39 14.41
CA ALA A 902 -32.74 -15.54 13.47
C ALA A 902 -34.24 -15.39 13.83
N SER A 903 -34.90 -16.47 14.21
CA SER A 903 -36.31 -16.42 14.66
C SER A 903 -36.52 -15.61 15.94
N ARG A 904 -35.53 -15.63 16.85
CA ARG A 904 -35.56 -14.90 18.14
C ARG A 904 -35.23 -13.42 18.04
N LEU A 905 -34.53 -12.98 16.99
CA LEU A 905 -34.06 -11.60 16.82
C LEU A 905 -35.23 -10.60 16.90
N GLY A 906 -35.17 -9.70 17.89
CA GLY A 906 -36.19 -8.69 18.19
C GLY A 906 -35.70 -7.24 18.04
N THR A 907 -34.40 -7.00 18.24
CA THR A 907 -33.80 -5.65 18.19
C THR A 907 -32.43 -5.69 17.52
N LEU A 908 -32.13 -4.67 16.71
CA LEU A 908 -30.76 -4.34 16.27
C LEU A 908 -30.38 -2.98 16.84
N ARG A 909 -29.19 -2.88 17.42
CA ARG A 909 -28.64 -1.64 17.98
C ARG A 909 -27.31 -1.31 17.31
N LEU A 910 -27.23 -0.11 16.74
CA LEU A 910 -26.00 0.53 16.29
C LEU A 910 -25.59 1.57 17.34
N ALA A 911 -24.36 1.53 17.82
CA ALA A 911 -23.81 2.45 18.81
C ALA A 911 -22.39 2.91 18.42
N GLY A 912 -21.93 4.03 18.98
CA GLY A 912 -20.56 4.52 18.84
C GLY A 912 -20.42 5.95 19.39
N PRO A 913 -19.27 6.63 19.15
CA PRO A 913 -18.99 7.96 19.70
C PRO A 913 -20.07 8.99 19.34
N GLY A 914 -20.83 9.42 20.34
CA GLY A 914 -21.91 10.40 20.19
C GLY A 914 -23.11 9.93 19.35
N VAL A 915 -23.17 8.66 18.93
CA VAL A 915 -24.23 8.16 18.04
C VAL A 915 -24.88 6.88 18.56
N GLN A 916 -26.20 6.82 18.43
CA GLN A 916 -26.97 5.60 18.64
C GLN A 916 -28.15 5.55 17.66
N ALA A 917 -28.39 4.37 17.08
CA ALA A 917 -29.62 4.04 16.37
C ALA A 917 -30.11 2.67 16.85
N VAL A 918 -31.42 2.52 16.96
CA VAL A 918 -32.06 1.25 17.36
C VAL A 918 -33.17 0.97 16.36
N ALA A 919 -33.17 -0.24 15.80
CA ALA A 919 -34.31 -0.80 15.09
C ALA A 919 -34.95 -1.87 15.99
N GLU A 920 -36.24 -1.72 16.25
CA GLU A 920 -37.03 -2.67 17.05
C GLU A 920 -38.08 -3.32 16.15
N SER A 921 -38.19 -4.64 16.21
CA SER A 921 -39.29 -5.36 15.55
C SER A 921 -40.62 -4.90 16.15
N PRO A 922 -41.64 -4.56 15.34
CA PRO A 922 -42.94 -4.17 15.83
C PRO A 922 -43.51 -5.20 16.83
N ALA A 923 -44.14 -4.67 17.89
CA ALA A 923 -44.54 -5.45 19.05
C ALA A 923 -45.39 -6.68 18.69
N ALA A 924 -45.33 -7.71 19.55
CA ALA A 924 -45.95 -9.02 19.33
C ALA A 924 -47.48 -9.03 19.06
N SER A 925 -48.16 -7.90 19.18
CA SER A 925 -49.54 -7.67 18.72
C SER A 925 -49.69 -7.71 17.20
N LEU A 926 -48.78 -7.10 16.43
CA LEU A 926 -48.77 -7.14 14.95
C LEU A 926 -48.38 -8.52 14.40
N ARG A 927 -47.62 -9.29 15.19
CA ARG A 927 -47.19 -10.66 14.83
C ARG A 927 -48.34 -11.68 14.81
N ARG A 928 -49.51 -11.38 15.41
CA ARG A 928 -50.68 -12.29 15.48
C ARG A 928 -51.66 -12.18 14.30
N THR A 929 -51.61 -11.11 13.52
CA THR A 929 -52.54 -10.89 12.39
C THR A 929 -52.06 -11.46 11.07
N GLY A 930 -50.92 -12.15 11.04
CA GLY A 930 -50.35 -12.70 9.81
C GLY A 930 -49.75 -11.63 8.91
N ALA A 931 -48.80 -10.85 9.43
CA ALA A 931 -47.98 -9.92 8.64
C ALA A 931 -46.91 -10.67 7.79
N GLY A 932 -47.37 -11.66 7.02
CA GLY A 932 -46.59 -12.24 5.94
C GLY A 932 -46.58 -11.32 4.71
N THR A 933 -45.77 -11.70 3.73
CA THR A 933 -45.67 -11.11 2.39
C THR A 933 -46.98 -11.07 1.57
N ASP A 934 -48.09 -11.60 2.12
CA ASP A 934 -49.45 -11.47 1.56
C ASP A 934 -49.95 -10.02 1.55
N SER A 935 -49.27 -9.12 2.28
CA SER A 935 -49.50 -7.67 2.28
C SER A 935 -48.95 -6.93 1.05
N VAL A 936 -48.10 -7.55 0.24
CA VAL A 936 -47.49 -6.92 -0.95
C VAL A 936 -48.31 -7.21 -2.20
N SER A 937 -49.00 -6.18 -2.70
CA SER A 937 -49.71 -6.27 -3.98
C SER A 937 -48.74 -6.07 -5.14
N ILE A 938 -48.86 -6.94 -6.17
CA ILE A 938 -48.05 -6.92 -7.39
C ILE A 938 -48.95 -6.74 -8.61
N ARG A 939 -48.52 -5.95 -9.59
CA ARG A 939 -49.19 -5.76 -10.88
C ARG A 939 -48.17 -5.73 -12.02
N PRO A 940 -48.50 -6.25 -13.22
CA PRO A 940 -47.66 -6.09 -14.39
C PRO A 940 -47.42 -4.61 -14.71
N ALA A 941 -46.18 -4.26 -15.04
CA ALA A 941 -45.77 -2.93 -15.50
C ALA A 941 -44.97 -3.03 -16.80
N ALA A 942 -44.68 -1.89 -17.44
CA ALA A 942 -43.89 -1.87 -18.67
C ALA A 942 -42.45 -2.34 -18.41
N GLY A 943 -42.13 -3.56 -18.85
CA GLY A 943 -40.80 -4.17 -18.66
C GLY A 943 -40.54 -4.73 -17.26
N GLY A 944 -41.57 -4.99 -16.45
CA GLY A 944 -41.42 -5.58 -15.12
C GLY A 944 -42.69 -5.52 -14.28
N ALA A 945 -42.57 -5.10 -13.02
CA ALA A 945 -43.66 -5.13 -12.03
C ALA A 945 -43.77 -3.83 -11.23
N ALA A 946 -45.02 -3.43 -10.95
CA ALA A 946 -45.36 -2.42 -9.96
C ALA A 946 -45.75 -3.13 -8.66
N LEU A 947 -45.11 -2.75 -7.55
CA LEU A 947 -45.35 -3.29 -6.22
C LEU A 947 -45.86 -2.20 -5.29
N GLN A 948 -46.81 -2.53 -4.41
CA GLN A 948 -47.34 -1.65 -3.37
C GLN A 948 -47.61 -2.43 -2.09
N TRP A 949 -47.17 -1.91 -0.94
CA TRP A 949 -47.25 -2.52 0.38
C TRP A 949 -47.45 -1.46 1.48
N ASP A 950 -47.75 -1.89 2.71
CA ASP A 950 -47.81 -1.00 3.88
C ASP A 950 -46.41 -0.71 4.44
N ALA A 951 -45.92 0.51 4.21
CA ALA A 951 -44.62 0.96 4.67
C ALA A 951 -44.53 1.18 6.20
N ALA A 952 -45.66 1.23 6.92
CA ALA A 952 -45.67 1.29 8.38
C ALA A 952 -45.49 -0.09 9.02
N VAL A 953 -45.81 -1.17 8.30
CA VAL A 953 -45.58 -2.56 8.72
C VAL A 953 -44.24 -3.08 8.20
N HIS A 954 -43.91 -2.78 6.95
CA HIS A 954 -42.65 -3.14 6.32
C HIS A 954 -41.91 -1.89 5.81
N PRO A 955 -41.00 -1.27 6.59
CA PRO A 955 -40.32 -0.04 6.18
C PRO A 955 -39.56 -0.15 4.85
N MET A 956 -39.09 -1.35 4.52
CA MET A 956 -38.46 -1.68 3.25
C MET A 956 -38.74 -3.13 2.83
N ILE A 957 -38.82 -3.37 1.53
CA ILE A 957 -38.82 -4.71 0.94
C ILE A 957 -37.61 -4.85 0.00
N MET A 958 -36.94 -5.99 0.05
CA MET A 958 -35.96 -6.38 -0.96
C MET A 958 -36.69 -7.18 -2.03
N VAL A 959 -36.56 -6.75 -3.29
CA VAL A 959 -37.17 -7.41 -4.45
C VAL A 959 -36.06 -8.13 -5.21
N ARG A 960 -36.19 -9.44 -5.45
CA ARG A 960 -35.26 -10.25 -6.24
C ARG A 960 -35.94 -10.83 -7.49
N ASP A 961 -35.21 -10.97 -8.59
CA ASP A 961 -35.63 -11.86 -9.68
C ASP A 961 -35.45 -13.31 -9.20
N ALA A 962 -36.51 -14.13 -9.28
CA ALA A 962 -36.49 -15.48 -8.73
C ALA A 962 -35.84 -16.53 -9.66
N GLY A 963 -35.36 -16.12 -10.83
CA GLY A 963 -34.58 -16.92 -11.77
C GLY A 963 -33.07 -16.69 -11.64
N THR A 964 -32.64 -15.42 -11.53
CA THR A 964 -31.21 -15.06 -11.38
C THR A 964 -30.76 -14.93 -9.92
N GLY A 965 -31.69 -14.69 -8.99
CA GLY A 965 -31.39 -14.41 -7.57
C GLY A 965 -30.97 -12.96 -7.29
N GLN A 966 -30.81 -12.13 -8.34
CA GLN A 966 -30.37 -10.75 -8.29
C GLN A 966 -31.41 -9.83 -7.64
N VAL A 967 -30.96 -8.91 -6.79
CA VAL A 967 -31.77 -7.91 -6.07
C VAL A 967 -32.05 -6.74 -7.00
N LEU A 968 -33.29 -6.62 -7.44
CA LEU A 968 -33.79 -5.57 -8.33
C LEU A 968 -34.06 -4.24 -7.60
N SER A 969 -34.26 -4.26 -6.28
CA SER A 969 -34.46 -3.03 -5.47
C SER A 969 -34.40 -3.29 -3.96
N PHE A 970 -33.73 -2.39 -3.23
CA PHE A 970 -34.01 -2.13 -1.81
C PHE A 970 -35.11 -1.06 -1.72
N ALA A 971 -36.37 -1.51 -1.78
CA ALA A 971 -37.51 -0.64 -2.05
C ALA A 971 -38.11 -0.05 -0.77
N ARG A 972 -38.11 1.28 -0.64
CA ARG A 972 -38.70 2.05 0.47
C ARG A 972 -39.93 2.88 0.05
N GLY A 973 -40.75 3.26 1.03
CA GLY A 973 -41.87 4.19 0.84
C GLY A 973 -43.13 3.60 0.21
N GLY A 974 -43.40 2.30 0.41
CA GLY A 974 -44.70 1.66 0.14
C GLY A 974 -45.05 1.41 -1.33
N ARG A 975 -44.21 1.84 -2.28
CA ARG A 975 -44.37 1.56 -3.72
C ARG A 975 -43.05 1.59 -4.48
N VAL A 976 -42.89 0.68 -5.45
CA VAL A 976 -41.78 0.68 -6.43
C VAL A 976 -42.26 0.12 -7.78
N GLU A 977 -41.61 0.54 -8.85
CA GLU A 977 -41.72 -0.09 -10.17
C GLU A 977 -40.33 -0.62 -10.52
N VAL A 978 -40.15 -1.93 -10.53
CA VAL A 978 -38.90 -2.60 -10.92
C VAL A 978 -38.99 -3.08 -12.36
N ARG A 979 -37.86 -3.11 -13.06
CA ARG A 979 -37.74 -3.95 -14.26
C ARG A 979 -37.45 -5.37 -13.85
N ALA A 980 -38.03 -6.33 -14.55
CA ALA A 980 -37.81 -7.76 -14.31
C ALA A 980 -37.82 -8.49 -15.65
N THR A 981 -36.83 -9.34 -15.86
CA THR A 981 -36.70 -10.17 -17.07
C THR A 981 -37.39 -11.52 -16.87
N GLY A 982 -37.44 -12.04 -15.64
CA GLY A 982 -38.19 -13.23 -15.24
C GLY A 982 -39.70 -13.02 -15.07
N GLY A 983 -40.42 -14.14 -14.98
CA GLY A 983 -41.88 -14.16 -14.75
C GLY A 983 -42.28 -14.14 -13.27
N ASP A 984 -41.35 -14.43 -12.36
CA ASP A 984 -41.57 -14.52 -10.92
C ASP A 984 -40.54 -13.70 -10.15
N LEU A 985 -40.98 -13.02 -9.10
CA LEU A 985 -40.14 -12.29 -8.15
C LEU A 985 -40.10 -13.02 -6.80
N GLU A 986 -38.97 -12.95 -6.10
CA GLU A 986 -38.92 -13.21 -4.66
C GLU A 986 -38.99 -11.88 -3.92
N LEU A 987 -39.96 -11.77 -3.01
CA LEU A 987 -40.20 -10.58 -2.21
C LEU A 987 -39.80 -10.87 -0.77
N VAL A 988 -38.76 -10.20 -0.28
CA VAL A 988 -38.28 -10.32 1.10
C VAL A 988 -38.71 -9.07 1.85
N ALA A 989 -39.77 -9.18 2.65
CA ALA A 989 -40.34 -8.04 3.38
C ALA A 989 -39.73 -7.93 4.78
N SER A 990 -39.08 -6.81 5.10
CA SER A 990 -38.46 -6.58 6.42
C SER A 990 -39.41 -5.81 7.35
N ASP A 991 -39.42 -6.15 8.64
CA ASP A 991 -40.06 -5.34 9.69
C ASP A 991 -39.13 -4.27 10.29
N GLY A 992 -37.90 -4.17 9.77
CA GLY A 992 -36.81 -3.36 10.31
C GLY A 992 -35.70 -4.20 10.95
N VAL A 993 -36.01 -5.40 11.44
CA VAL A 993 -35.08 -6.28 12.17
C VAL A 993 -35.05 -7.70 11.61
N ARG A 994 -36.22 -8.29 11.33
CA ARG A 994 -36.38 -9.59 10.66
C ARG A 994 -37.02 -9.38 9.30
N SER A 995 -36.98 -10.42 8.47
CA SER A 995 -37.67 -10.41 7.19
C SER A 995 -38.24 -11.78 6.83
N TRP A 996 -39.22 -11.80 5.92
CA TRP A 996 -39.81 -13.03 5.39
C TRP A 996 -39.80 -13.00 3.87
N SER A 997 -39.31 -14.07 3.23
CA SER A 997 -39.31 -14.20 1.78
C SER A 997 -40.54 -14.92 1.25
N THR A 998 -40.98 -14.57 0.03
CA THR A 998 -42.05 -15.29 -0.69
C THR A 998 -41.97 -15.03 -2.18
N ARG A 999 -42.15 -16.11 -2.96
CA ARG A 999 -42.22 -16.03 -4.42
C ARG A 999 -43.61 -15.56 -4.87
N ARG A 1000 -43.67 -14.60 -5.79
CA ARG A 1000 -44.89 -14.09 -6.44
C ARG A 1000 -44.70 -14.06 -7.94
N SER A 1001 -45.68 -14.57 -8.68
CA SER A 1001 -45.67 -14.42 -10.13
C SER A 1001 -46.12 -13.02 -10.54
N VAL A 1002 -45.51 -12.48 -11.59
CA VAL A 1002 -45.89 -11.22 -12.25
C VAL A 1002 -47.04 -11.48 -13.26
N SER A 1003 -47.58 -12.70 -13.32
CA SER A 1003 -48.49 -13.17 -14.35
C SER A 1003 -49.80 -12.37 -14.49
N GLY A 1004 -49.80 -11.49 -15.48
CA GLY A 1004 -50.90 -11.31 -16.43
C GLY A 1004 -50.56 -11.87 -17.82
N ARG A 1005 -49.70 -12.90 -17.88
CA ARG A 1005 -49.30 -13.68 -19.06
C ARG A 1005 -49.49 -15.16 -18.77
#